data_AF-A0A0G2FWS0-F1
#
_entry.id   AF-A0A0G2FWS0-F1
#
_cell.length_a   1.000
_cell.length_b   1.000
_cell.length_c   1.000
_cell.angle_alpha   90.00
_cell.angle_beta   90.00
_cell.angle_gamma   90.00
#
_symmetry.space_group_name_H-M   'P 1'
#
loop_
_entity.id
_entity.type
_entity.pdbx_description
1 polymer ?
#
loop_
_entity_poly.entity_id
_entity_poly.type
_entity_poly.pdbx_seq_one_letter_code
_entity_poly.pdbx_strand_id
1 'polypeptide(L)'
;MRERLLLRLMREGSKVWSGKTLAKRWSEVSREYDSFALWTSHLNHRLSNMTTFTYEELKRLHFERLQLLRQRLADNEMSATSTVSSADICNELVYIFLRTTRFIHDAGYSELAVSAWQAILELTFARPRDAFDLDAEDLMSSFGDFWESEVPRIGEDGAKGWMHFAEAEELADLPESRKDPPFSPPDTRDIYKAWAALEAHRGASARLPARTLDDGTEDDPFRVVMFSDLKPLIFYLPPSVLASMKDPLLDAFLLFNRCLPASKIPSAAIQEALSDPFINGNVVAVEELSPRKDYDVEKIEKREPRFIHPKRHMALSTDVLFAGKAWFSYVQHASSSELELTLKVTTQLALNFGFDSVGEYSLALAWKKDPATIKKTARALLKRFPSKTRLYNAYALAEWRQGNEEVARKALLSATSQDLPQKQPLWNTFAWLELEAGNKHKALALCVLSTEGRSDHSMADRLLNTKEIVAPSQLLKTRQTLSSNRDFLLSSGDINQASEFAQTLSLFEYLSTETSAEPMSSQQGSISAAMRSITAFTSDVVSRSQGPSTDLERLLQFAAHMLYLHASRGPFRPPFVRDQLYSFLKLFPSNTIFLNLFAWADTSLLLNDPVREALRTLVLREPHDRVSSRVFAILHELDAGTVHSARAAFEAALESDGCRGSVGLWRGYVCFCQRHKKELRGKAAEAFYRAIGACPWSKDLAMEAFGILVDDMDSGDLRGVFGAMAAKGLRIHVDLEDFSREWARTSRKG
;
A
#
# COMPACT_ATOMS: atom_id res chain seq x y z
N MET A 1 -12.07 -19.18 22.46
CA MET A 1 -11.23 -20.39 22.60
C MET A 1 -11.58 -21.48 21.58
N ARG A 2 -12.87 -21.86 21.44
CA ARG A 2 -13.34 -22.88 20.49
C ARG A 2 -13.02 -22.57 19.01
N GLU A 3 -13.26 -21.35 18.56
CA GLU A 3 -12.92 -20.90 17.19
C GLU A 3 -11.43 -21.07 16.85
N ARG A 4 -10.52 -20.64 17.75
CA ARG A 4 -9.07 -20.83 17.59
C ARG A 4 -8.68 -22.30 17.47
N LEU A 5 -9.34 -23.18 18.22
CA LEU A 5 -9.11 -24.63 18.13
C LEU A 5 -9.61 -25.18 16.80
N LEU A 6 -10.78 -24.76 16.33
CA LEU A 6 -11.33 -25.15 15.02
C LEU A 6 -10.44 -24.67 13.88
N LEU A 7 -9.97 -23.43 13.90
CA LEU A 7 -9.04 -22.91 12.90
C LEU A 7 -7.75 -23.74 12.83
N ARG A 8 -7.16 -24.07 13.98
CA ARG A 8 -5.97 -24.94 14.04
C ARG A 8 -6.27 -26.37 13.59
N LEU A 9 -7.43 -26.91 13.97
CA LEU A 9 -7.86 -28.24 13.54
C LEU A 9 -8.02 -28.31 12.03
N MET A 10 -8.69 -27.33 11.41
CA MET A 10 -8.86 -27.29 9.96
C MET A 10 -7.52 -27.06 9.23
N ARG A 11 -6.61 -26.25 9.81
CA ARG A 11 -5.25 -26.04 9.29
C ARG A 11 -4.45 -27.34 9.27
N GLU A 12 -4.32 -28.02 10.41
CA GLU A 12 -3.56 -29.29 10.47
C GLU A 12 -4.30 -30.43 9.76
N GLY A 13 -5.63 -30.46 9.83
CA GLY A 13 -6.47 -31.41 9.11
C GLY A 13 -6.28 -31.33 7.59
N SER A 14 -6.05 -30.13 7.04
CA SER A 14 -5.77 -29.96 5.61
C SER A 14 -4.50 -30.67 5.12
N LYS A 15 -3.55 -30.97 6.03
CA LYS A 15 -2.30 -31.68 5.72
C LYS A 15 -2.45 -33.20 5.77
N VAL A 16 -3.47 -33.71 6.46
CA VAL A 16 -3.60 -35.14 6.81
C VAL A 16 -4.86 -35.78 6.22
N TRP A 17 -5.95 -35.03 6.10
CA TRP A 17 -7.24 -35.56 5.65
C TRP A 17 -7.35 -35.64 4.14
N SER A 18 -8.12 -36.63 3.66
CA SER A 18 -8.51 -36.68 2.25
C SER A 18 -9.36 -35.46 1.87
N GLY A 19 -9.31 -35.04 0.60
CA GLY A 19 -10.10 -33.89 0.11
C GLY A 19 -11.61 -34.02 0.37
N LYS A 20 -12.16 -35.24 0.29
CA LYS A 20 -13.58 -35.52 0.59
C LYS A 20 -13.91 -35.30 2.07
N THR A 21 -13.05 -35.80 2.96
CA THR A 21 -13.21 -35.63 4.42
C THR A 21 -13.09 -34.16 4.80
N LEU A 22 -12.12 -33.45 4.23
CA LEU A 22 -11.87 -32.04 4.50
C LEU A 22 -13.04 -31.16 4.03
N ALA A 23 -13.58 -31.41 2.82
CA ALA A 23 -14.75 -30.70 2.31
C ALA A 23 -15.99 -30.91 3.19
N LYS A 24 -16.22 -32.15 3.64
CA LYS A 24 -17.31 -32.47 4.59
C LYS A 24 -17.15 -31.70 5.91
N ARG A 25 -15.94 -31.67 6.47
CA ARG A 25 -15.65 -30.93 7.71
C ARG A 25 -15.82 -29.42 7.55
N TRP A 26 -15.37 -28.83 6.44
CA TRP A 26 -15.62 -27.42 6.15
C TRP A 26 -17.12 -27.11 6.08
N SER A 27 -17.92 -27.95 5.41
CA SER A 27 -19.37 -27.78 5.35
C SER A 27 -20.04 -27.88 6.73
N GLU A 28 -19.63 -28.84 7.58
CA GLU A 28 -20.11 -28.95 8.96
C GLU A 28 -19.78 -27.69 9.78
N VAL A 29 -18.53 -27.23 9.72
CA VAL A 29 -18.06 -26.05 10.46
C VAL A 29 -18.76 -24.77 10.01
N SER A 30 -18.90 -24.55 8.70
CA SER A 30 -19.57 -23.36 8.16
C SER A 30 -21.07 -23.33 8.49
N ARG A 31 -21.70 -24.48 8.71
CA ARG A 31 -23.12 -24.55 9.11
C ARG A 31 -23.30 -24.35 10.62
N GLU A 32 -22.39 -24.85 11.43
CA GLU A 32 -22.47 -24.77 12.90
C GLU A 32 -21.95 -23.45 13.48
N TYR A 33 -20.97 -22.81 12.82
CA TYR A 33 -20.33 -21.59 13.31
C TYR A 33 -20.31 -20.55 12.21
N ASP A 34 -21.00 -19.44 12.48
CA ASP A 34 -20.88 -18.26 11.68
C ASP A 34 -19.78 -17.35 12.25
N SER A 35 -18.56 -17.56 11.78
CA SER A 35 -17.37 -16.78 12.15
C SER A 35 -16.68 -16.29 10.89
N PHE A 36 -16.34 -15.01 10.89
CA PHE A 36 -15.59 -14.38 9.80
C PHE A 36 -14.22 -15.05 9.60
N ALA A 37 -13.48 -15.34 10.67
CA ALA A 37 -12.18 -15.99 10.57
C ALA A 37 -12.28 -17.42 10.01
N LEU A 38 -13.31 -18.19 10.38
CA LEU A 38 -13.56 -19.52 9.84
C LEU A 38 -13.97 -19.46 8.37
N TRP A 39 -14.83 -18.50 7.98
CA TRP A 39 -15.22 -18.27 6.59
C TRP A 39 -14.00 -17.88 5.73
N THR A 40 -13.18 -16.94 6.19
CA THR A 40 -11.95 -16.51 5.51
C THR A 40 -10.97 -17.68 5.33
N SER A 41 -10.79 -18.53 6.34
CA SER A 41 -9.94 -19.71 6.25
C SER A 41 -10.46 -20.75 5.26
N HIS A 42 -11.78 -20.99 5.24
CA HIS A 42 -12.42 -21.86 4.24
C HIS A 42 -12.23 -21.31 2.82
N LEU A 43 -12.44 -20.01 2.62
CA LEU A 43 -12.23 -19.34 1.35
C LEU A 43 -10.78 -19.47 0.88
N ASN A 44 -9.80 -19.26 1.77
CA ASN A 44 -8.37 -19.41 1.46
C ASN A 44 -8.03 -20.83 1.00
N HIS A 45 -8.64 -21.83 1.64
CA HIS A 45 -8.45 -23.22 1.26
C HIS A 45 -9.00 -23.50 -0.15
N ARG A 46 -10.19 -22.99 -0.48
CA ARG A 46 -10.80 -23.16 -1.80
C ARG A 46 -10.01 -22.42 -2.89
N LEU A 47 -9.54 -21.20 -2.61
CA LEU A 47 -8.66 -20.42 -3.49
C LEU A 47 -7.33 -21.12 -3.76
N SER A 48 -6.80 -21.86 -2.79
CA SER A 48 -5.48 -22.52 -2.91
C SER A 48 -5.57 -23.98 -3.42
N ASN A 49 -6.72 -24.39 -3.98
CA ASN A 49 -6.94 -25.76 -4.40
C ASN A 49 -7.41 -25.84 -5.86
N MET A 50 -6.45 -26.03 -6.77
CA MET A 50 -6.68 -26.20 -8.21
C MET A 50 -7.75 -27.23 -8.56
N THR A 51 -7.88 -28.33 -7.81
CA THR A 51 -8.86 -29.38 -8.15
C THR A 51 -10.30 -28.92 -7.97
N THR A 52 -10.57 -28.14 -6.93
CA THR A 52 -11.92 -27.73 -6.55
C THR A 52 -12.28 -26.31 -6.96
N PHE A 53 -11.29 -25.51 -7.37
CA PHE A 53 -11.48 -24.14 -7.78
C PHE A 53 -12.24 -24.05 -9.11
N THR A 54 -13.20 -23.13 -9.19
CA THR A 54 -13.75 -22.53 -10.41
C THR A 54 -14.11 -21.07 -10.10
N TYR A 55 -14.05 -20.20 -11.10
CA TYR A 55 -14.36 -18.78 -10.94
C TYR A 55 -15.79 -18.57 -10.39
N GLU A 56 -16.78 -19.21 -11.01
CA GLU A 56 -18.20 -19.04 -10.65
C GLU A 56 -18.54 -19.52 -9.23
N GLU A 57 -17.98 -20.64 -8.78
CA GLU A 57 -18.24 -21.12 -7.41
C GLU A 57 -17.70 -20.17 -6.35
N LEU A 58 -16.50 -19.62 -6.56
CA LEU A 58 -15.92 -18.67 -5.62
C LEU A 58 -16.58 -17.30 -5.67
N LYS A 59 -16.96 -16.84 -6.86
CA LYS A 59 -17.77 -15.63 -7.03
C LYS A 59 -19.07 -15.76 -6.23
N ARG A 60 -19.78 -16.89 -6.38
CA ARG A 60 -20.99 -17.18 -5.60
C ARG A 60 -20.74 -17.17 -4.09
N LEU A 61 -19.67 -17.82 -3.60
CA LEU A 61 -19.34 -17.86 -2.17
C LEU A 61 -19.11 -16.45 -1.56
N HIS A 62 -18.48 -15.55 -2.31
CA HIS A 62 -18.32 -14.16 -1.88
C HIS A 62 -19.67 -13.43 -1.87
N PHE A 63 -20.49 -13.61 -2.90
CA PHE A 63 -21.77 -12.93 -3.04
C PHE A 63 -22.76 -13.36 -1.95
N GLU A 64 -22.80 -14.65 -1.63
CA GLU A 64 -23.59 -15.18 -0.51
C GLU A 64 -23.19 -14.53 0.82
N ARG A 65 -21.88 -14.31 1.06
CA ARG A 65 -21.40 -13.64 2.27
C ARG A 65 -21.77 -12.14 2.29
N LEU A 66 -21.61 -11.44 1.17
CA LEU A 66 -22.03 -10.03 1.05
C LEU A 66 -23.54 -9.89 1.29
N GLN A 67 -24.35 -10.77 0.71
CA GLN A 67 -25.80 -10.78 0.91
C GLN A 67 -26.18 -11.04 2.37
N LEU A 68 -25.54 -12.02 3.03
CA LEU A 68 -25.76 -12.29 4.46
C LEU A 68 -25.47 -11.07 5.33
N LEU A 69 -24.37 -10.36 5.07
CA LEU A 69 -24.00 -9.17 5.83
C LEU A 69 -24.92 -7.99 5.56
N ARG A 70 -25.41 -7.83 4.32
CA ARG A 70 -26.43 -6.82 3.98
C ARG A 70 -27.73 -7.05 4.75
N GLN A 71 -28.19 -8.30 4.82
CA GLN A 71 -29.40 -8.66 5.59
C GLN A 71 -29.22 -8.34 7.07
N ARG A 72 -28.07 -8.69 7.65
CA ARG A 72 -27.76 -8.37 9.05
C ARG A 72 -27.69 -6.89 9.33
N LEU A 73 -27.16 -6.11 8.39
CA LEU A 73 -27.10 -4.67 8.53
C LEU A 73 -28.52 -4.09 8.58
N ALA A 74 -29.41 -4.52 7.69
CA ALA A 74 -30.81 -4.13 7.69
C ALA A 74 -31.54 -4.57 8.98
N ASP A 75 -31.36 -5.81 9.43
CA ASP A 75 -31.95 -6.32 10.66
C ASP A 75 -31.48 -5.52 11.90
N ASN A 76 -30.22 -5.10 11.91
CA ASN A 76 -29.62 -4.32 12.99
C ASN A 76 -30.20 -2.89 13.04
N GLU A 77 -30.42 -2.25 11.88
CA GLU A 77 -31.09 -0.95 11.80
C GLU A 77 -32.54 -1.00 12.32
N MET A 78 -33.23 -2.13 12.09
CA MET A 78 -34.60 -2.33 12.55
C MET A 78 -34.70 -2.69 14.04
N SER A 79 -33.63 -3.19 14.67
CA SER A 79 -33.64 -3.73 16.02
C SER A 79 -32.75 -2.95 16.99
N ALA A 80 -33.37 -2.16 17.88
CA ALA A 80 -32.69 -1.33 18.88
C ALA A 80 -31.93 -2.11 19.98
N THR A 81 -32.00 -3.45 20.00
CA THR A 81 -31.38 -4.33 21.02
C THR A 81 -30.16 -5.11 20.52
N SER A 82 -29.70 -4.86 19.30
CA SER A 82 -28.55 -5.55 18.71
C SER A 82 -27.26 -5.24 19.45
N THR A 83 -26.50 -6.28 19.80
CA THR A 83 -25.21 -6.18 20.51
C THR A 83 -24.01 -5.94 19.58
N VAL A 84 -24.19 -6.10 18.27
CA VAL A 84 -23.14 -5.96 17.25
C VAL A 84 -23.19 -4.55 16.66
N SER A 85 -22.04 -3.86 16.62
CA SER A 85 -21.94 -2.53 16.02
C SER A 85 -22.14 -2.57 14.52
N SER A 86 -23.00 -1.70 13.97
CA SER A 86 -23.16 -1.53 12.51
C SER A 86 -21.83 -1.20 11.81
N ALA A 87 -20.90 -0.54 12.51
CA ALA A 87 -19.57 -0.25 11.99
C ALA A 87 -18.73 -1.52 11.81
N ASP A 88 -18.86 -2.53 12.68
CA ASP A 88 -18.13 -3.78 12.57
C ASP A 88 -18.60 -4.58 11.35
N ILE A 89 -19.92 -4.64 11.15
CA ILE A 89 -20.54 -5.25 9.96
C ILE A 89 -20.06 -4.54 8.69
N CYS A 90 -20.03 -3.21 8.69
CA CYS A 90 -19.55 -2.43 7.55
C CYS A 90 -18.05 -2.63 7.28
N ASN A 91 -17.21 -2.78 8.32
CA ASN A 91 -15.79 -3.12 8.14
C ASN A 91 -15.63 -4.51 7.52
N GLU A 92 -16.43 -5.50 7.92
CA GLU A 92 -16.44 -6.83 7.31
C GLU A 92 -16.89 -6.76 5.83
N LEU A 93 -17.94 -6.00 5.53
CA LEU A 93 -18.40 -5.74 4.15
C LEU A 93 -17.29 -5.16 3.29
N VAL A 94 -16.60 -4.12 3.76
CA VAL A 94 -15.48 -3.48 3.04
C VAL A 94 -14.35 -4.47 2.80
N TYR A 95 -13.99 -5.28 3.78
CA TYR A 95 -12.95 -6.31 3.62
C TYR A 95 -13.34 -7.34 2.56
N ILE A 96 -14.55 -7.89 2.63
CA ILE A 96 -15.01 -8.92 1.68
C ILE A 96 -15.15 -8.32 0.29
N PHE A 97 -15.64 -7.09 0.17
CA PHE A 97 -15.75 -6.38 -1.09
C PHE A 97 -14.37 -6.17 -1.74
N LEU A 98 -13.37 -5.72 -0.98
CA LEU A 98 -11.98 -5.63 -1.44
C LEU A 98 -11.46 -6.98 -1.91
N ARG A 99 -11.67 -8.03 -1.13
CA ARG A 99 -11.22 -9.39 -1.46
C ARG A 99 -11.89 -9.94 -2.73
N THR A 100 -13.20 -9.69 -2.87
CA THR A 100 -14.01 -10.12 -4.01
C THR A 100 -13.56 -9.40 -5.29
N THR A 101 -13.47 -8.07 -5.24
CA THR A 101 -13.07 -7.26 -6.41
C THR A 101 -11.63 -7.54 -6.81
N ARG A 102 -10.72 -7.78 -5.85
CA ARG A 102 -9.35 -8.21 -6.14
C ARG A 102 -9.31 -9.56 -6.85
N PHE A 103 -10.08 -10.53 -6.38
CA PHE A 103 -10.20 -11.84 -7.03
C PHE A 103 -10.77 -11.73 -8.46
N ILE A 104 -11.84 -10.95 -8.65
CA ILE A 104 -12.46 -10.72 -9.97
C ILE A 104 -11.46 -10.06 -10.93
N HIS A 105 -10.74 -9.05 -10.46
CA HIS A 105 -9.69 -8.37 -11.22
C HIS A 105 -8.56 -9.33 -11.61
N ASP A 106 -8.05 -10.12 -10.66
CA ASP A 106 -6.92 -11.02 -10.91
C ASP A 106 -7.29 -12.27 -11.76
N ALA A 107 -8.59 -12.60 -11.84
CA ALA A 107 -9.13 -13.56 -12.80
C ALA A 107 -9.25 -12.98 -14.23
N GLY A 108 -9.04 -11.66 -14.37
CA GLY A 108 -8.99 -10.92 -15.63
C GLY A 108 -10.26 -10.14 -15.98
N TYR A 109 -11.27 -10.11 -15.11
CA TYR A 109 -12.51 -9.33 -15.28
C TYR A 109 -12.35 -7.92 -14.65
N SER A 110 -11.39 -7.15 -15.18
CA SER A 110 -10.98 -5.88 -14.56
C SER A 110 -12.09 -4.83 -14.61
N GLU A 111 -12.85 -4.80 -15.70
CA GLU A 111 -13.98 -3.90 -15.97
C GLU A 111 -15.05 -4.02 -14.89
N LEU A 112 -15.45 -5.25 -14.53
CA LEU A 112 -16.42 -5.51 -13.47
C LEU A 112 -15.88 -5.07 -12.11
N ALA A 113 -14.62 -5.39 -11.80
CA ALA A 113 -14.02 -5.02 -10.52
C ALA A 113 -13.88 -3.50 -10.36
N VAL A 114 -13.41 -2.80 -11.39
CA VAL A 114 -13.30 -1.33 -11.39
C VAL A 114 -14.69 -0.69 -11.32
N SER A 115 -15.66 -1.20 -12.09
CA SER A 115 -17.04 -0.71 -12.06
C SER A 115 -17.66 -0.81 -10.67
N ALA A 116 -17.45 -1.93 -9.98
CA ALA A 116 -17.92 -2.09 -8.61
C ALA A 116 -17.32 -1.05 -7.66
N TRP A 117 -16.02 -0.75 -7.80
CA TRP A 117 -15.38 0.32 -7.02
C TRP A 117 -15.92 1.70 -7.35
N GLN A 118 -16.10 2.03 -8.64
CA GLN A 118 -16.72 3.29 -9.04
C GLN A 118 -18.12 3.42 -8.41
N ALA A 119 -18.94 2.37 -8.48
CA ALA A 119 -20.28 2.37 -7.91
C ALA A 119 -20.29 2.58 -6.39
N ILE A 120 -19.44 1.87 -5.65
CA ILE A 120 -19.34 2.02 -4.19
C ILE A 120 -18.80 3.41 -3.78
N LEU A 121 -17.88 3.99 -4.56
CA LEU A 121 -17.40 5.34 -4.34
C LEU A 121 -18.52 6.37 -4.58
N GLU A 122 -19.31 6.23 -5.64
CA GLU A 122 -20.47 7.09 -5.93
C GLU A 122 -21.51 7.00 -4.80
N LEU A 123 -21.88 5.78 -4.39
CA LEU A 123 -22.82 5.52 -3.29
C LEU A 123 -22.37 6.10 -1.93
N THR A 124 -21.07 6.34 -1.75
CA THR A 124 -20.48 6.79 -0.48
C THR A 124 -20.17 8.28 -0.46
N PHE A 125 -19.62 8.81 -1.55
CA PHE A 125 -19.11 10.18 -1.63
C PHE A 125 -20.02 11.13 -2.42
N ALA A 126 -20.88 10.60 -3.28
CA ALA A 126 -21.74 11.37 -4.17
C ALA A 126 -23.22 10.99 -4.02
N ARG A 127 -23.65 10.46 -2.87
CA ARG A 127 -25.07 10.13 -2.64
C ARG A 127 -25.93 11.42 -2.55
N PRO A 128 -27.04 11.56 -3.31
CA PRO A 128 -27.97 12.67 -3.18
C PRO A 128 -28.52 12.81 -1.76
N ARG A 129 -28.87 14.04 -1.33
CA ARG A 129 -29.38 14.28 0.04
C ARG A 129 -30.76 13.67 0.24
N ASP A 130 -31.63 13.79 -0.74
CA ASP A 130 -33.00 13.27 -0.66
C ASP A 130 -33.01 11.72 -0.68
N ALA A 131 -31.92 11.11 -1.15
CA ALA A 131 -31.73 9.67 -1.15
C ALA A 131 -31.47 9.08 0.25
N PHE A 132 -31.29 9.91 1.29
CA PHE A 132 -31.20 9.43 2.67
C PHE A 132 -32.55 9.01 3.26
N ASP A 133 -33.66 9.47 2.68
CA ASP A 133 -35.02 9.17 3.13
C ASP A 133 -35.69 8.06 2.29
N LEU A 134 -35.03 7.60 1.22
CA LEU A 134 -35.50 6.51 0.38
C LEU A 134 -35.33 5.16 1.07
N ASP A 135 -36.23 4.23 0.77
CA ASP A 135 -36.02 2.83 1.13
C ASP A 135 -34.89 2.21 0.29
N ALA A 136 -34.48 1.01 0.68
CA ALA A 136 -33.37 0.33 0.03
C ALA A 136 -33.65 -0.04 -1.44
N GLU A 137 -34.90 -0.28 -1.83
CA GLU A 137 -35.24 -0.66 -3.19
C GLU A 137 -35.26 0.55 -4.12
N ASP A 138 -35.90 1.64 -3.69
CA ASP A 138 -35.96 2.91 -4.40
C ASP A 138 -34.57 3.53 -4.57
N LEU A 139 -33.74 3.47 -3.51
CA LEU A 139 -32.35 3.92 -3.57
C LEU A 139 -31.55 3.18 -4.65
N MET A 140 -31.70 1.85 -4.70
CA MET A 140 -31.02 1.02 -5.68
C MET A 140 -31.57 1.20 -7.09
N SER A 141 -32.87 1.47 -7.24
CA SER A 141 -33.48 1.79 -8.53
C SER A 141 -32.94 3.12 -9.08
N SER A 142 -32.97 4.18 -8.27
CA SER A 142 -32.45 5.50 -8.65
C SER A 142 -30.96 5.46 -8.98
N PHE A 143 -30.17 4.70 -8.22
CA PHE A 143 -28.76 4.49 -8.54
C PHE A 143 -28.57 3.69 -9.84
N GLY A 144 -29.45 2.72 -10.12
CA GLY A 144 -29.48 1.98 -11.37
C GLY A 144 -29.67 2.91 -12.57
N ASP A 145 -30.63 3.84 -12.50
CA ASP A 145 -30.87 4.82 -13.57
C ASP A 145 -29.64 5.70 -13.83
N PHE A 146 -28.96 6.14 -12.77
CA PHE A 146 -27.68 6.85 -12.89
C PHE A 146 -26.62 5.99 -13.58
N TRP A 147 -26.49 4.72 -13.20
CA TRP A 147 -25.49 3.83 -13.79
C TRP A 147 -25.73 3.61 -15.28
N GLU A 148 -26.97 3.32 -15.67
CA GLU A 148 -27.39 3.04 -17.05
C GLU A 148 -27.37 4.28 -17.95
N SER A 149 -27.33 5.49 -17.37
CA SER A 149 -27.18 6.73 -18.15
C SER A 149 -25.80 6.92 -18.79
N GLU A 150 -24.81 6.08 -18.44
CA GLU A 150 -23.42 6.12 -18.96
C GLU A 150 -22.66 7.46 -18.77
N VAL A 151 -23.17 8.38 -17.94
CA VAL A 151 -22.49 9.64 -17.60
C VAL A 151 -21.14 9.40 -16.92
N PRO A 152 -20.20 10.36 -16.95
CA PRO A 152 -18.90 10.22 -16.29
C PRO A 152 -18.98 9.88 -14.80
N ARG A 153 -18.34 8.78 -14.40
CA ARG A 153 -18.32 8.25 -13.02
C ARG A 153 -17.02 8.61 -12.31
N ILE A 154 -16.99 8.58 -10.98
CA ILE A 154 -15.77 8.80 -10.17
C ILE A 154 -14.61 7.96 -10.74
N GLY A 155 -13.47 8.62 -10.98
CA GLY A 155 -12.29 8.05 -11.64
C GLY A 155 -12.20 8.35 -13.14
N GLU A 156 -13.27 8.82 -13.77
CA GLU A 156 -13.27 9.25 -15.18
C GLU A 156 -13.12 10.76 -15.34
N ASP A 157 -12.74 11.20 -16.55
CA ASP A 157 -12.63 12.62 -16.86
C ASP A 157 -14.01 13.27 -16.91
N GLY A 158 -14.15 14.45 -16.29
CA GLY A 158 -15.42 15.17 -16.23
C GLY A 158 -16.43 14.66 -15.18
N ALA A 159 -16.07 13.67 -14.37
CA ALA A 159 -16.95 13.13 -13.33
C ALA A 159 -17.44 14.19 -12.32
N LYS A 160 -18.76 14.37 -12.26
CA LYS A 160 -19.44 15.24 -11.30
C LYS A 160 -20.15 14.47 -10.18
N GLY A 161 -20.39 13.18 -10.40
CA GLY A 161 -20.97 12.24 -9.44
C GLY A 161 -22.49 12.19 -9.43
N TRP A 162 -23.03 11.15 -8.77
CA TRP A 162 -24.46 10.84 -8.74
C TRP A 162 -25.33 11.96 -8.15
N MET A 163 -24.87 12.64 -7.09
CA MET A 163 -25.58 13.76 -6.45
C MET A 163 -25.91 14.86 -7.47
N HIS A 164 -24.96 15.20 -8.34
CA HIS A 164 -25.20 16.19 -9.39
C HIS A 164 -26.20 15.68 -10.41
N PHE A 165 -26.08 14.42 -10.86
CA PHE A 165 -27.04 13.84 -11.81
C PHE A 165 -28.48 13.90 -11.30
N ALA A 166 -28.71 13.60 -10.02
CA ALA A 166 -30.04 13.66 -9.42
C ALA A 166 -30.58 15.09 -9.27
N GLU A 167 -29.71 16.08 -9.09
CA GLU A 167 -30.06 17.50 -8.94
C GLU A 167 -30.14 18.25 -10.28
N ALA A 168 -29.60 17.69 -11.36
CA ALA A 168 -29.55 18.34 -12.66
C ALA A 168 -30.90 18.29 -13.39
N GLU A 169 -31.35 19.44 -13.89
CA GLU A 169 -32.52 19.53 -14.78
C GLU A 169 -32.16 19.20 -16.24
N GLU A 170 -30.88 19.30 -16.61
CA GLU A 170 -30.36 19.03 -17.96
C GLU A 170 -29.56 17.71 -18.00
N LEU A 171 -29.74 16.92 -19.06
CA LEU A 171 -28.93 15.74 -19.31
C LEU A 171 -27.46 16.12 -19.46
N ALA A 172 -26.59 15.48 -18.68
CA ALA A 172 -25.14 15.65 -18.81
C ALA A 172 -24.66 15.13 -20.17
N ASP A 173 -23.67 15.82 -20.75
CA ASP A 173 -23.03 15.38 -21.99
C ASP A 173 -22.45 13.97 -21.84
N LEU A 174 -22.83 13.09 -22.76
CA LEU A 174 -22.25 11.76 -22.85
C LEU A 174 -20.78 11.87 -23.31
N PRO A 175 -19.87 11.04 -22.74
CA PRO A 175 -18.49 11.02 -23.18
C PRO A 175 -18.34 10.60 -24.64
N GLU A 176 -17.30 11.11 -25.29
CA GLU A 176 -16.92 10.67 -26.62
C GLU A 176 -16.56 9.18 -26.62
N SER A 177 -16.94 8.49 -27.69
CA SER A 177 -16.59 7.07 -27.91
C SER A 177 -15.07 6.88 -27.89
N ARG A 178 -14.62 5.93 -27.08
CA ARG A 178 -13.21 5.56 -26.94
C ARG A 178 -12.82 4.59 -28.05
N LYS A 179 -11.73 4.91 -28.74
CA LYS A 179 -11.13 4.05 -29.75
C LYS A 179 -10.16 3.06 -29.12
N ASP A 180 -10.18 1.82 -29.61
CA ASP A 180 -9.21 0.82 -29.18
C ASP A 180 -7.78 1.24 -29.60
N PRO A 181 -6.78 1.13 -28.71
CA PRO A 181 -5.42 1.49 -29.04
C PRO A 181 -4.86 0.53 -30.12
N PRO A 182 -4.09 1.03 -31.10
CA PRO A 182 -3.56 0.21 -32.17
C PRO A 182 -2.65 -0.89 -31.61
N PHE A 183 -2.83 -2.12 -32.09
CA PHE A 183 -1.96 -3.24 -31.76
C PHE A 183 -0.83 -3.37 -32.80
N SER A 184 0.41 -3.47 -32.32
CA SER A 184 1.56 -3.84 -33.15
C SER A 184 1.97 -5.27 -32.78
N PRO A 185 1.81 -6.26 -33.69
CA PRO A 185 2.18 -7.63 -33.39
C PRO A 185 3.70 -7.73 -33.16
N PRO A 186 4.15 -8.53 -32.17
CA PRO A 186 5.57 -8.77 -31.97
C PRO A 186 6.18 -9.50 -33.17
N ASP A 187 7.44 -9.18 -33.50
CA ASP A 187 8.19 -9.90 -34.53
C ASP A 187 8.63 -11.27 -33.99
N THR A 188 7.73 -12.25 -34.11
CA THR A 188 7.95 -13.62 -33.65
C THR A 188 7.29 -14.61 -34.62
N ARG A 189 7.98 -15.74 -34.84
CA ARG A 189 7.41 -16.90 -35.55
C ARG A 189 6.65 -17.84 -34.62
N ASP A 190 6.81 -17.65 -33.32
CA ASP A 190 6.14 -18.43 -32.30
C ASP A 190 4.71 -17.91 -32.09
N ILE A 191 3.74 -18.75 -32.47
CA ILE A 191 2.32 -18.48 -32.33
C ILE A 191 1.90 -18.17 -30.89
N TYR A 192 2.50 -18.83 -29.90
CA TYR A 192 2.13 -18.66 -28.49
C TYR A 192 2.60 -17.30 -27.97
N LYS A 193 3.80 -16.87 -28.36
CA LYS A 193 4.31 -15.51 -28.07
C LYS A 193 3.44 -14.43 -28.71
N ALA A 194 3.03 -14.63 -29.97
CA ALA A 194 2.16 -13.69 -30.68
C ALA A 194 0.77 -13.60 -30.03
N TRP A 195 0.16 -14.74 -29.71
CA TRP A 195 -1.13 -14.80 -29.01
C TRP A 195 -1.05 -14.13 -27.63
N ALA A 196 -0.02 -14.45 -26.84
CA ALA A 196 0.13 -13.89 -25.49
C ALA A 196 0.27 -12.36 -25.50
N ALA A 197 0.97 -11.80 -26.49
CA ALA A 197 1.08 -10.36 -26.67
C ALA A 197 -0.27 -9.71 -27.01
N LEU A 198 -1.06 -10.34 -27.89
CA LEU A 198 -2.39 -9.85 -28.25
C LEU A 198 -3.38 -9.96 -27.07
N GLU A 199 -3.36 -11.08 -26.35
CA GLU A 199 -4.17 -11.30 -25.15
C GLU A 199 -3.85 -10.27 -24.06
N ALA A 200 -2.56 -9.98 -23.83
CA ALA A 200 -2.13 -8.95 -22.89
C ALA A 200 -2.56 -7.55 -23.34
N HIS A 201 -2.49 -7.24 -24.64
CA HIS A 201 -2.94 -5.96 -25.21
C HIS A 201 -4.45 -5.76 -25.04
N ARG A 202 -5.25 -6.78 -25.36
CA ARG A 202 -6.71 -6.75 -25.18
C ARG A 202 -7.07 -6.60 -23.71
N GLY A 203 -6.46 -7.38 -22.82
CA GLY A 203 -6.67 -7.24 -21.38
C GLY A 203 -6.22 -5.88 -20.82
N ALA A 204 -5.18 -5.26 -21.36
CA ALA A 204 -4.77 -3.91 -20.96
C ALA A 204 -5.74 -2.82 -21.45
N SER A 205 -6.34 -3.01 -22.62
CA SER A 205 -7.36 -2.11 -23.19
C SER A 205 -8.70 -2.24 -22.44
N ALA A 206 -8.97 -3.42 -21.87
CA ALA A 206 -10.16 -3.75 -21.10
C ALA A 206 -9.96 -3.57 -19.57
N ARG A 207 -9.17 -2.57 -19.15
CA ARG A 207 -8.95 -2.29 -17.71
C ARG A 207 -10.05 -1.44 -17.08
N LEU A 208 -10.64 -0.55 -17.87
CA LEU A 208 -11.73 0.32 -17.46
C LEU A 208 -13.02 -0.15 -18.14
N PRO A 209 -14.19 0.03 -17.51
CA PRO A 209 -15.45 -0.27 -18.18
C PRO A 209 -15.61 0.59 -19.44
N ALA A 210 -16.10 -0.07 -20.49
CA ALA A 210 -16.46 0.56 -21.74
C ALA A 210 -17.92 1.04 -21.68
N ARG A 211 -18.23 2.00 -22.54
CA ARG A 211 -19.61 2.41 -22.87
C ARG A 211 -20.11 1.61 -24.06
N THR A 212 -21.43 1.52 -24.21
CA THR A 212 -22.06 0.76 -25.30
C THR A 212 -21.55 1.17 -26.69
N LEU A 213 -21.24 2.46 -26.89
CA LEU A 213 -20.76 3.02 -28.17
C LEU A 213 -19.23 3.03 -28.33
N ASP A 214 -18.46 2.47 -27.40
CA ASP A 214 -17.01 2.37 -27.52
C ASP A 214 -16.61 1.30 -28.56
N ASP A 215 -15.44 1.45 -29.18
CA ASP A 215 -14.95 0.50 -30.17
C ASP A 215 -14.70 -0.89 -29.54
N GLY A 216 -15.13 -1.95 -30.24
CA GLY A 216 -14.84 -3.34 -29.86
C GLY A 216 -15.71 -3.92 -28.73
N THR A 217 -16.81 -3.26 -28.38
CA THR A 217 -17.83 -3.79 -27.43
C THR A 217 -18.75 -4.84 -28.07
N GLU A 218 -18.93 -4.79 -29.39
CA GLU A 218 -19.66 -5.82 -30.15
C GLU A 218 -18.95 -7.18 -30.11
N ASP A 219 -17.62 -7.16 -30.19
CA ASP A 219 -16.78 -8.36 -30.13
C ASP A 219 -16.62 -8.88 -28.68
N ASP A 220 -16.72 -7.97 -27.70
CA ASP A 220 -16.57 -8.30 -26.29
C ASP A 220 -17.61 -7.60 -25.39
N PRO A 221 -18.78 -8.24 -25.17
CA PRO A 221 -19.84 -7.69 -24.34
C PRO A 221 -19.47 -7.54 -22.86
N PHE A 222 -18.45 -8.26 -22.36
CA PHE A 222 -18.07 -8.19 -20.95
C PHE A 222 -17.43 -6.86 -20.56
N ARG A 223 -17.00 -6.06 -21.56
CA ARG A 223 -16.43 -4.72 -21.35
C ARG A 223 -17.49 -3.72 -20.88
N VAL A 224 -18.76 -3.93 -21.24
CA VAL A 224 -19.89 -3.08 -20.85
C VAL A 224 -20.54 -3.70 -19.60
N VAL A 225 -20.40 -3.00 -18.47
CA VAL A 225 -20.91 -3.49 -17.18
C VAL A 225 -22.23 -2.83 -16.87
N MET A 226 -23.30 -3.63 -16.78
CA MET A 226 -24.65 -3.14 -16.49
C MET A 226 -24.90 -3.10 -14.97
N PHE A 227 -25.94 -2.38 -14.54
CA PHE A 227 -26.30 -2.31 -13.13
C PHE A 227 -26.68 -3.70 -12.56
N SER A 228 -27.28 -4.56 -13.38
CA SER A 228 -27.62 -5.94 -13.01
C SER A 228 -26.40 -6.76 -12.58
N ASP A 229 -25.23 -6.52 -13.20
CA ASP A 229 -23.97 -7.19 -12.87
C ASP A 229 -23.41 -6.70 -11.54
N LEU A 230 -23.68 -5.45 -11.19
CA LEU A 230 -23.19 -4.79 -9.96
C LEU A 230 -24.08 -4.99 -8.75
N LYS A 231 -25.39 -5.12 -8.93
CA LYS A 231 -26.39 -5.25 -7.84
C LYS A 231 -26.02 -6.30 -6.77
N PRO A 232 -25.43 -7.47 -7.11
CA PRO A 232 -24.99 -8.45 -6.11
C PRO A 232 -23.73 -8.04 -5.33
N LEU A 233 -22.87 -7.21 -5.93
CA LEU A 233 -21.58 -6.78 -5.38
C LEU A 233 -21.70 -5.57 -4.46
N ILE A 234 -22.57 -4.63 -4.80
CA ILE A 234 -22.66 -3.35 -4.11
C ILE A 234 -23.51 -3.43 -2.84
N PHE A 235 -23.27 -2.50 -1.93
CA PHE A 235 -24.00 -2.30 -0.69
C PHE A 235 -24.04 -0.80 -0.40
N TYR A 236 -25.04 -0.35 0.37
CA TYR A 236 -25.10 1.03 0.83
C TYR A 236 -24.69 1.11 2.30
N LEU A 237 -23.95 2.16 2.64
CA LEU A 237 -23.57 2.46 4.02
C LEU A 237 -24.66 3.30 4.70
N PRO A 238 -25.10 2.93 5.91
CA PRO A 238 -26.04 3.71 6.71
C PRO A 238 -25.54 5.12 7.02
N PRO A 239 -26.43 6.14 7.10
CA PRO A 239 -26.02 7.50 7.45
C PRO A 239 -25.27 7.59 8.79
N SER A 240 -25.62 6.74 9.76
CA SER A 240 -25.03 6.70 11.11
C SER A 240 -23.55 6.33 11.13
N VAL A 241 -23.08 5.50 10.18
CA VAL A 241 -21.69 5.05 10.07
C VAL A 241 -20.98 5.58 8.84
N LEU A 242 -21.68 6.26 7.93
CA LEU A 242 -21.14 6.74 6.66
C LEU A 242 -19.86 7.56 6.86
N ALA A 243 -19.84 8.48 7.82
CA ALA A 243 -18.69 9.34 8.07
C ALA A 243 -17.45 8.56 8.52
N SER A 244 -17.60 7.58 9.42
CA SER A 244 -16.48 6.77 9.91
C SER A 244 -16.00 5.72 8.91
N MET A 245 -16.86 5.32 7.95
CA MET A 245 -16.54 4.33 6.94
C MET A 245 -15.88 4.89 5.67
N LYS A 246 -15.86 6.22 5.48
CA LYS A 246 -15.18 6.86 4.33
C LYS A 246 -13.69 6.56 4.27
N ASP A 247 -12.97 6.67 5.40
CA ASP A 247 -11.53 6.41 5.48
C ASP A 247 -11.19 4.92 5.22
N PRO A 248 -11.81 3.93 5.91
CA PRO A 248 -11.61 2.51 5.61
C PRO A 248 -11.93 2.14 4.15
N LEU A 249 -12.99 2.72 3.58
CA LEU A 249 -13.37 2.44 2.20
C LEU A 249 -12.34 2.97 1.19
N LEU A 250 -11.84 4.20 1.42
CA LEU A 250 -10.75 4.74 0.61
C LEU A 250 -9.49 3.87 0.73
N ASP A 251 -9.10 3.50 1.95
CA ASP A 251 -7.92 2.65 2.15
C ASP A 251 -8.06 1.30 1.45
N ALA A 252 -9.26 0.71 1.47
CA ALA A 252 -9.54 -0.51 0.73
C ALA A 252 -9.43 -0.30 -0.79
N PHE A 253 -9.94 0.81 -1.34
CA PHE A 253 -9.76 1.16 -2.75
C PHE A 253 -8.28 1.34 -3.13
N LEU A 254 -7.48 1.94 -2.23
CA LEU A 254 -6.04 2.06 -2.43
C LEU A 254 -5.37 0.68 -2.48
N LEU A 255 -5.72 -0.23 -1.56
CA LEU A 255 -5.21 -1.60 -1.58
C LEU A 255 -5.61 -2.37 -2.84
N PHE A 256 -6.84 -2.17 -3.34
CA PHE A 256 -7.28 -2.74 -4.62
C PHE A 256 -6.35 -2.31 -5.77
N ASN A 257 -6.01 -1.02 -5.83
CA ASN A 257 -5.05 -0.45 -6.79
C ASN A 257 -3.57 -0.64 -6.41
N ARG A 258 -3.27 -1.59 -5.51
CA ARG A 258 -1.91 -1.94 -5.08
C ARG A 258 -1.15 -0.79 -4.39
N CYS A 259 -1.88 0.22 -3.90
CA CYS A 259 -1.35 1.35 -3.15
C CYS A 259 -1.51 1.11 -1.64
N LEU A 260 -0.60 1.67 -0.83
CA LEU A 260 -0.71 1.60 0.63
C LEU A 260 -1.79 2.59 1.14
N PRO A 261 -2.42 2.30 2.30
CA PRO A 261 -3.44 3.15 2.91
C PRO A 261 -3.04 4.63 3.04
N ALA A 262 -4.01 5.52 2.88
CA ALA A 262 -3.88 6.97 3.09
C ALA A 262 -4.16 7.37 4.54
N SER A 263 -4.86 6.53 5.31
CA SER A 263 -5.10 6.80 6.73
C SER A 263 -3.83 6.56 7.55
N LYS A 264 -3.52 7.49 8.47
CA LYS A 264 -2.37 7.33 9.40
C LYS A 264 -2.55 6.19 10.39
N ILE A 265 -3.80 5.88 10.73
CA ILE A 265 -4.18 4.76 11.61
C ILE A 265 -5.25 3.97 10.86
N PRO A 266 -4.86 3.00 10.02
CA PRO A 266 -5.81 2.16 9.30
C PRO A 266 -6.69 1.36 10.28
N SER A 267 -7.93 1.08 9.89
CA SER A 267 -8.84 0.26 10.71
C SER A 267 -8.31 -1.18 10.87
N ALA A 268 -8.81 -1.91 11.86
CA ALA A 268 -8.41 -3.29 12.09
C ALA A 268 -8.63 -4.18 10.85
N ALA A 269 -9.73 -3.97 10.12
CA ALA A 269 -10.01 -4.69 8.87
C ALA A 269 -8.98 -4.38 7.77
N ILE A 270 -8.52 -3.13 7.67
CA ILE A 270 -7.48 -2.74 6.71
C ILE A 270 -6.11 -3.29 7.12
N GLN A 271 -5.80 -3.34 8.42
CA GLN A 271 -4.58 -3.99 8.94
C GLN A 271 -4.57 -5.50 8.63
N GLU A 272 -5.73 -6.15 8.73
CA GLU A 272 -5.90 -7.55 8.33
C GLU A 272 -5.73 -7.72 6.81
N ALA A 273 -6.34 -6.85 6.01
CA ALA A 273 -6.21 -6.87 4.54
C ALA A 273 -4.75 -6.64 4.07
N LEU A 274 -3.99 -5.79 4.76
CA LEU A 274 -2.55 -5.60 4.51
C LEU A 274 -1.73 -6.87 4.76
N SER A 275 -2.21 -7.73 5.68
CA SER A 275 -1.57 -9.00 6.04
C SER A 275 -2.09 -10.17 5.21
N ASP A 276 -3.17 -9.98 4.45
CA ASP A 276 -3.81 -11.00 3.62
C ASP A 276 -3.00 -11.24 2.33
N PRO A 277 -2.45 -12.44 2.10
CA PRO A 277 -1.68 -12.74 0.89
C PRO A 277 -2.51 -12.69 -0.40
N PHE A 278 -3.84 -12.82 -0.33
CA PHE A 278 -4.71 -12.76 -1.50
C PHE A 278 -5.03 -11.32 -1.93
N ILE A 279 -4.79 -10.35 -1.06
CA ILE A 279 -4.95 -8.91 -1.35
C ILE A 279 -3.56 -8.30 -1.60
N ASN A 280 -2.67 -8.41 -0.62
CA ASN A 280 -1.35 -7.81 -0.64
C ASN A 280 -0.26 -8.78 -1.13
N GLY A 281 -0.57 -9.85 -1.85
CA GLY A 281 0.43 -10.75 -2.46
C GLY A 281 0.93 -10.30 -3.83
N ASN A 282 0.11 -9.54 -4.58
CA ASN A 282 0.27 -9.43 -6.04
C ASN A 282 1.11 -8.22 -6.51
N VAL A 283 1.72 -7.48 -5.59
CA VAL A 283 2.45 -6.21 -5.86
C VAL A 283 3.97 -6.41 -5.98
N VAL A 284 4.46 -7.65 -6.01
CA VAL A 284 5.91 -7.86 -6.17
C VAL A 284 6.23 -7.76 -7.66
N ALA A 285 6.83 -6.65 -8.10
CA ALA A 285 7.41 -6.56 -9.43
C ALA A 285 8.59 -7.53 -9.52
N VAL A 286 8.55 -8.42 -10.50
CA VAL A 286 9.52 -9.52 -10.67
C VAL A 286 10.93 -8.98 -10.90
N GLU A 287 11.05 -7.79 -11.46
CA GLU A 287 12.31 -7.05 -11.65
C GLU A 287 12.94 -6.63 -10.32
N GLU A 288 12.13 -6.32 -9.30
CA GLU A 288 12.61 -5.84 -8.00
C GLU A 288 13.12 -6.98 -7.09
N LEU A 289 12.71 -8.22 -7.35
CA LEU A 289 13.29 -9.45 -6.78
C LEU A 289 14.54 -9.88 -7.57
N SER A 290 15.50 -8.97 -7.69
CA SER A 290 16.80 -9.24 -8.31
C SER A 290 17.94 -8.90 -7.36
N PRO A 291 19.11 -9.57 -7.50
CA PRO A 291 20.33 -9.14 -6.84
C PRO A 291 20.65 -7.69 -7.18
N ARG A 292 21.33 -6.96 -6.29
CA ARG A 292 21.85 -5.62 -6.64
C ARG A 292 22.82 -5.73 -7.81
N LYS A 293 22.75 -4.77 -8.74
CA LYS A 293 23.61 -4.71 -9.94
C LYS A 293 25.06 -4.29 -9.64
N ASP A 294 25.32 -3.69 -8.47
CA ASP A 294 26.64 -3.19 -8.11
C ASP A 294 27.51 -4.28 -7.45
N TYR A 295 28.28 -4.99 -8.27
CA TYR A 295 29.35 -5.91 -7.85
C TYR A 295 30.73 -5.22 -7.78
N ASP A 296 30.77 -3.93 -7.49
CA ASP A 296 32.05 -3.21 -7.36
C ASP A 296 32.56 -3.33 -5.92
N VAL A 297 33.31 -4.41 -5.65
CA VAL A 297 33.84 -4.80 -4.33
C VAL A 297 34.70 -3.70 -3.69
N GLU A 298 35.23 -2.78 -4.50
CA GLU A 298 36.10 -1.68 -4.06
C GLU A 298 35.34 -0.49 -3.41
N LYS A 299 34.00 -0.47 -3.41
CA LYS A 299 33.18 0.64 -2.88
C LYS A 299 32.26 0.28 -1.71
N ILE A 300 32.57 -0.78 -0.96
CA ILE A 300 31.75 -1.24 0.18
C ILE A 300 31.50 -0.11 1.21
N GLU A 301 32.47 0.80 1.40
CA GLU A 301 32.39 1.91 2.37
C GLU A 301 31.37 3.01 2.02
N LYS A 302 30.82 3.04 0.80
CA LYS A 302 29.82 4.04 0.34
C LYS A 302 28.52 3.41 -0.15
N ARG A 303 28.26 2.14 0.18
CA ARG A 303 27.06 1.43 -0.30
C ARG A 303 25.82 1.98 0.38
N GLU A 304 24.85 2.46 -0.39
CA GLU A 304 23.57 2.94 0.16
C GLU A 304 22.63 1.77 0.56
N PRO A 305 21.69 2.01 1.51
CA PRO A 305 20.61 1.08 1.78
C PRO A 305 19.76 0.77 0.55
N ARG A 306 19.10 -0.39 0.54
CA ARG A 306 18.09 -0.70 -0.48
C ARG A 306 16.81 0.10 -0.18
N PHE A 307 16.77 1.37 -0.62
CA PHE A 307 15.63 2.26 -0.39
C PHE A 307 14.34 1.81 -1.08
N ILE A 308 14.47 0.99 -2.13
CA ILE A 308 13.34 0.42 -2.86
C ILE A 308 13.12 -1.01 -2.36
N HIS A 309 12.10 -1.16 -1.52
CA HIS A 309 11.60 -2.48 -1.11
C HIS A 309 10.31 -2.81 -1.88
N PRO A 310 10.20 -3.99 -2.51
CA PRO A 310 9.02 -4.38 -3.31
C PRO A 310 7.73 -4.46 -2.49
N LYS A 311 7.86 -4.85 -1.22
CA LYS A 311 6.73 -5.03 -0.30
C LYS A 311 6.92 -4.26 0.97
N ARG A 312 6.45 -3.02 0.96
CA ARG A 312 6.67 -2.06 2.05
C ARG A 312 5.73 -2.34 3.20
N HIS A 313 6.28 -2.23 4.40
CA HIS A 313 5.52 -2.18 5.62
C HIS A 313 6.17 -1.10 6.49
N MET A 314 5.47 0.02 6.62
CA MET A 314 5.96 1.23 7.26
C MET A 314 4.74 2.10 7.60
N ALA A 315 4.86 2.93 8.62
CA ALA A 315 3.82 3.89 8.99
C ALA A 315 3.85 5.11 8.07
N LEU A 316 2.67 5.59 7.68
CA LEU A 316 2.51 6.77 6.84
C LEU A 316 2.98 8.05 7.55
N SER A 317 3.90 8.78 6.91
CA SER A 317 4.30 10.12 7.33
C SER A 317 4.52 11.02 6.11
N THR A 318 4.48 12.34 6.31
CA THR A 318 4.74 13.32 5.25
C THR A 318 6.14 13.12 4.64
N ASP A 319 7.13 12.72 5.45
CA ASP A 319 8.50 12.44 5.01
C ASP A 319 8.58 11.27 4.02
N VAL A 320 7.89 10.15 4.29
CA VAL A 320 7.88 9.00 3.37
C VAL A 320 6.97 9.21 2.16
N LEU A 321 5.95 10.08 2.23
CA LEU A 321 5.12 10.46 1.08
C LEU A 321 5.91 11.30 0.07
N PHE A 322 6.73 12.23 0.55
CA PHE A 322 7.58 13.11 -0.26
C PHE A 322 9.06 12.79 -0.04
N ALA A 323 9.38 11.49 -0.12
CA ALA A 323 10.74 10.99 0.11
C ALA A 323 11.71 11.49 -0.97
N GLY A 324 12.90 11.91 -0.54
CA GLY A 324 14.01 12.21 -1.44
C GLY A 324 14.57 10.96 -2.12
N LYS A 325 15.51 11.12 -3.06
CA LYS A 325 16.16 10.00 -3.76
C LYS A 325 16.93 9.07 -2.81
N ALA A 326 17.44 9.60 -1.71
CA ALA A 326 18.22 8.88 -0.70
C ALA A 326 17.38 8.45 0.51
N TRP A 327 16.08 8.19 0.33
CA TRP A 327 15.18 7.77 1.41
C TRP A 327 14.05 6.85 0.93
N PHE A 328 13.40 6.17 1.87
CA PHE A 328 12.31 5.22 1.59
C PHE A 328 11.01 5.94 1.21
N SER A 329 10.46 5.58 0.05
CA SER A 329 9.19 6.14 -0.47
C SER A 329 7.99 5.30 -0.06
N TYR A 330 6.90 5.93 0.35
CA TYR A 330 5.63 5.28 0.66
C TYR A 330 4.82 4.98 -0.61
N VAL A 331 4.74 5.96 -1.53
CA VAL A 331 4.08 5.80 -2.83
C VAL A 331 4.96 4.99 -3.77
N GLN A 332 4.41 3.95 -4.41
CA GLN A 332 5.13 3.06 -5.34
C GLN A 332 4.93 3.47 -6.81
N HIS A 333 5.78 2.94 -7.67
CA HIS A 333 5.55 2.82 -9.11
C HIS A 333 4.45 1.79 -9.36
N ALA A 334 3.19 2.14 -9.11
CA ALA A 334 2.06 1.40 -9.70
C ALA A 334 2.18 1.48 -11.24
N SER A 335 1.55 0.55 -11.96
CA SER A 335 1.49 0.69 -13.42
C SER A 335 0.91 2.07 -13.76
N SER A 336 1.36 2.70 -14.85
CA SER A 336 0.97 4.08 -15.19
C SER A 336 -0.55 4.28 -15.14
N SER A 337 -1.33 3.27 -15.52
CA SER A 337 -2.79 3.28 -15.49
C SER A 337 -3.40 3.16 -14.09
N GLU A 338 -2.90 2.27 -13.22
CA GLU A 338 -3.42 2.13 -11.84
C GLU A 338 -3.15 3.40 -11.02
N LEU A 339 -1.94 3.96 -11.20
CA LEU A 339 -1.57 5.24 -10.59
C LEU A 339 -2.46 6.38 -11.09
N GLU A 340 -2.80 6.37 -12.38
CA GLU A 340 -3.67 7.36 -12.98
C GLU A 340 -5.10 7.31 -12.44
N LEU A 341 -5.71 6.12 -12.40
CA LEU A 341 -7.04 5.95 -11.81
C LEU A 341 -7.04 6.41 -10.34
N THR A 342 -6.03 5.98 -9.56
CA THR A 342 -5.91 6.34 -8.15
C THR A 342 -5.75 7.85 -7.96
N LEU A 343 -4.92 8.50 -8.78
CA LEU A 343 -4.76 9.95 -8.75
C LEU A 343 -6.06 10.68 -9.10
N LYS A 344 -6.77 10.23 -10.15
CA LYS A 344 -8.06 10.83 -10.55
C LYS A 344 -9.08 10.74 -9.42
N VAL A 345 -9.30 9.53 -8.87
CA VAL A 345 -10.24 9.30 -7.77
C VAL A 345 -9.88 10.15 -6.55
N THR A 346 -8.64 10.05 -6.05
CA THR A 346 -8.23 10.80 -4.85
C THR A 346 -8.35 12.32 -5.02
N THR A 347 -8.06 12.83 -6.22
CA THR A 347 -8.20 14.27 -6.55
C THR A 347 -9.67 14.69 -6.59
N GLN A 348 -10.53 13.90 -7.22
CA GLN A 348 -11.98 14.17 -7.27
C GLN A 348 -12.60 14.11 -5.88
N LEU A 349 -12.26 13.10 -5.07
CA LEU A 349 -12.71 12.99 -3.68
C LEU A 349 -12.32 14.23 -2.86
N ALA A 350 -11.09 14.72 -3.01
CA ALA A 350 -10.64 15.92 -2.31
C ALA A 350 -11.33 17.20 -2.79
N LEU A 351 -11.32 17.46 -4.10
CA LEU A 351 -11.72 18.75 -4.66
C LEU A 351 -13.22 18.85 -4.93
N ASN A 352 -13.82 17.81 -5.50
CA ASN A 352 -15.23 17.83 -5.92
C ASN A 352 -16.14 17.43 -4.74
N PHE A 353 -15.77 16.38 -4.01
CA PHE A 353 -16.60 15.82 -2.93
C PHE A 353 -16.21 16.29 -1.51
N GLY A 354 -15.17 17.13 -1.40
CA GLY A 354 -14.79 17.77 -0.14
C GLY A 354 -14.23 16.83 0.93
N PHE A 355 -13.66 15.69 0.55
CA PHE A 355 -13.01 14.77 1.47
C PHE A 355 -11.58 15.24 1.80
N ASP A 356 -11.40 15.84 2.96
CA ASP A 356 -10.16 16.52 3.33
C ASP A 356 -9.03 15.55 3.73
N SER A 357 -9.36 14.38 4.30
CA SER A 357 -8.37 13.41 4.79
C SER A 357 -7.44 12.88 3.68
N VAL A 358 -7.94 12.77 2.44
CA VAL A 358 -7.17 12.28 1.29
C VAL A 358 -6.28 13.37 0.64
N GLY A 359 -6.45 14.64 1.00
CA GLY A 359 -5.79 15.75 0.32
C GLY A 359 -4.25 15.67 0.32
N GLU A 360 -3.64 15.26 1.44
CA GLU A 360 -2.18 15.07 1.55
C GLU A 360 -1.69 13.93 0.63
N TYR A 361 -2.44 12.84 0.56
CA TYR A 361 -2.13 11.68 -0.26
C TYR A 361 -2.29 11.98 -1.75
N SER A 362 -3.39 12.64 -2.15
CA SER A 362 -3.63 13.09 -3.52
C SER A 362 -2.50 14.01 -4.02
N LEU A 363 -2.03 14.93 -3.17
CA LEU A 363 -0.91 15.80 -3.50
C LEU A 363 0.40 15.01 -3.73
N ALA A 364 0.65 13.98 -2.92
CA ALA A 364 1.81 13.10 -3.09
C ALA A 364 1.75 12.28 -4.39
N LEU A 365 0.58 11.77 -4.76
CA LEU A 365 0.38 11.09 -6.04
C LEU A 365 0.60 12.04 -7.23
N ALA A 366 0.07 13.27 -7.14
CA ALA A 366 0.25 14.29 -8.18
C ALA A 366 1.73 14.64 -8.35
N TRP A 367 2.44 14.83 -7.24
CA TRP A 367 3.89 15.07 -7.23
C TRP A 367 4.66 13.93 -7.88
N LYS A 368 4.28 12.67 -7.60
CA LYS A 368 4.96 11.49 -8.15
C LYS A 368 4.71 11.31 -9.65
N LYS A 369 3.50 11.62 -10.14
CA LYS A 369 3.14 11.54 -11.56
C LYS A 369 3.79 12.66 -12.37
N ASP A 370 3.62 13.92 -11.92
CA ASP A 370 4.18 15.09 -12.57
C ASP A 370 4.55 16.17 -11.54
N PRO A 371 5.83 16.22 -11.10
CA PRO A 371 6.31 17.21 -10.15
C PRO A 371 6.04 18.66 -10.56
N ALA A 372 6.03 18.97 -11.87
CA ALA A 372 5.89 20.34 -12.35
C ALA A 372 4.52 20.95 -12.04
N THR A 373 3.49 20.11 -11.85
CA THR A 373 2.12 20.55 -11.58
C THR A 373 1.84 20.85 -10.10
N ILE A 374 2.82 20.60 -9.20
CA ILE A 374 2.62 20.64 -7.74
C ILE A 374 2.02 21.95 -7.25
N LYS A 375 2.46 23.08 -7.82
CA LYS A 375 2.02 24.41 -7.41
C LYS A 375 0.56 24.63 -7.74
N LYS A 376 0.08 24.11 -8.87
CA LYS A 376 -1.32 24.22 -9.29
C LYS A 376 -2.20 23.33 -8.42
N THR A 377 -1.79 22.08 -8.19
CA THR A 377 -2.55 21.11 -7.39
C THR A 377 -2.61 21.52 -5.92
N ALA A 378 -1.48 21.92 -5.32
CA ALA A 378 -1.45 22.42 -3.95
C ALA A 378 -2.32 23.68 -3.76
N ARG A 379 -2.30 24.62 -4.70
CA ARG A 379 -3.17 25.81 -4.64
C ARG A 379 -4.66 25.45 -4.67
N ALA A 380 -5.05 24.49 -5.50
CA ALA A 380 -6.45 24.04 -5.55
C ALA A 380 -6.87 23.42 -4.21
N LEU A 381 -6.03 22.55 -3.63
CA LEU A 381 -6.28 21.92 -2.34
C LEU A 381 -6.30 22.91 -1.17
N LEU A 382 -5.33 23.84 -1.11
CA LEU A 382 -5.26 24.87 -0.07
C LEU A 382 -6.40 25.89 -0.18
N LYS A 383 -6.89 26.18 -1.39
CA LYS A 383 -8.09 27.01 -1.57
C LYS A 383 -9.33 26.31 -0.99
N ARG A 384 -9.44 25.00 -1.14
CA ARG A 384 -10.54 24.20 -0.59
C ARG A 384 -10.41 24.01 0.92
N PHE A 385 -9.18 23.84 1.42
CA PHE A 385 -8.89 23.50 2.81
C PHE A 385 -7.82 24.43 3.44
N PRO A 386 -8.11 25.73 3.61
CA PRO A 386 -7.13 26.72 4.06
C PRO A 386 -6.62 26.53 5.50
N SER A 387 -7.37 25.81 6.34
CA SER A 387 -7.04 25.55 7.75
C SER A 387 -6.21 24.28 7.96
N LYS A 388 -5.87 23.52 6.91
CA LYS A 388 -5.20 22.22 7.04
C LYS A 388 -3.68 22.38 7.02
N THR A 389 -3.09 22.40 8.22
CA THR A 389 -1.63 22.49 8.46
C THR A 389 -0.81 21.47 7.68
N ARG A 390 -1.31 20.23 7.55
CA ARG A 390 -0.61 19.15 6.83
C ARG A 390 -0.42 19.44 5.34
N LEU A 391 -1.36 20.14 4.70
CA LEU A 391 -1.24 20.49 3.28
C LEU A 391 -0.14 21.53 3.05
N TYR A 392 0.01 22.52 3.94
CA TYR A 392 1.14 23.45 3.88
C TYR A 392 2.47 22.71 4.07
N ASN A 393 2.52 21.77 5.02
CA ASN A 393 3.71 20.96 5.27
C ASN A 393 4.11 20.13 4.04
N ALA A 394 3.14 19.42 3.46
CA ALA A 394 3.30 18.59 2.27
C ALA A 394 3.73 19.42 1.05
N TYR A 395 3.10 20.58 0.81
CA TYR A 395 3.47 21.48 -0.27
C TYR A 395 4.91 21.98 -0.13
N ALA A 396 5.30 22.45 1.06
CA ALA A 396 6.65 22.92 1.30
C ALA A 396 7.69 21.81 1.12
N LEU A 397 7.41 20.60 1.61
CA LEU A 397 8.29 19.46 1.44
C LEU A 397 8.43 19.09 -0.06
N ALA A 398 7.32 19.06 -0.80
CA ALA A 398 7.34 18.78 -2.24
C ALA A 398 8.17 19.79 -3.04
N GLU A 399 8.02 21.10 -2.75
CA GLU A 399 8.81 22.17 -3.36
C GLU A 399 10.30 22.05 -3.00
N TRP A 400 10.62 21.71 -1.75
CA TRP A 400 12.01 21.47 -1.33
C TRP A 400 12.63 20.31 -2.10
N ARG A 401 11.92 19.18 -2.27
CA ARG A 401 12.42 18.03 -3.04
C ARG A 401 12.60 18.31 -4.53
N GLN A 402 11.96 19.35 -5.07
CA GLN A 402 12.19 19.82 -6.45
C GLN A 402 13.40 20.75 -6.59
N GLY A 403 14.02 21.16 -5.47
CA GLY A 403 15.11 22.14 -5.46
C GLY A 403 14.64 23.59 -5.29
N ASN A 404 13.35 23.83 -5.09
CA ASN A 404 12.79 25.18 -4.85
C ASN A 404 12.85 25.56 -3.36
N GLU A 405 14.04 25.45 -2.74
CA GLU A 405 14.21 25.60 -1.29
C GLU A 405 13.68 26.94 -0.75
N GLU A 406 13.91 28.05 -1.46
CA GLU A 406 13.43 29.38 -1.06
C GLU A 406 11.90 29.48 -1.03
N VAL A 407 11.21 28.77 -1.94
CA VAL A 407 9.75 28.72 -1.97
C VAL A 407 9.24 27.92 -0.78
N ALA A 408 9.90 26.79 -0.47
CA ALA A 408 9.58 25.96 0.67
C ALA A 408 9.79 26.69 2.01
N ARG A 409 10.92 27.40 2.19
CA ARG A 409 11.20 28.23 3.37
C ARG A 409 10.12 29.28 3.58
N LYS A 410 9.76 30.03 2.52
CA LYS A 410 8.69 31.05 2.58
C LYS A 410 7.33 30.44 2.91
N ALA A 411 7.00 29.28 2.34
CA ALA A 411 5.75 28.58 2.61
C ALA A 411 5.66 28.14 4.08
N LEU A 412 6.73 27.55 4.63
CA LEU A 412 6.80 27.13 6.04
C LEU A 412 6.73 28.32 6.99
N LEU A 413 7.52 29.37 6.75
CA LEU A 413 7.49 30.59 7.56
C LEU A 413 6.10 31.23 7.57
N SER A 414 5.47 31.38 6.40
CA SER A 414 4.11 31.90 6.29
C SER A 414 3.08 31.02 7.02
N ALA A 415 3.18 29.69 6.88
CA ALA A 415 2.25 28.77 7.56
C ALA A 415 2.43 28.80 9.08
N THR A 416 3.66 28.93 9.59
CA THR A 416 3.90 29.01 11.04
C THR A 416 3.38 30.29 11.68
N SER A 417 3.35 31.42 10.93
CA SER A 417 2.81 32.69 11.43
C SER A 417 1.29 32.78 11.35
N GLN A 418 0.65 32.06 10.43
CA GLN A 418 -0.82 31.97 10.32
C GLN A 418 -1.47 31.30 11.53
N ASP A 419 -2.77 31.54 11.76
CA ASP A 419 -3.53 30.92 12.86
C ASP A 419 -3.99 29.50 12.51
N LEU A 420 -3.01 28.61 12.35
CA LEU A 420 -3.23 27.19 12.03
C LEU A 420 -3.20 26.31 13.29
N PRO A 421 -4.05 25.26 13.37
CA PRO A 421 -4.00 24.29 14.45
C PRO A 421 -2.73 23.42 14.35
N GLN A 422 -2.24 22.93 15.50
CA GLN A 422 -1.14 21.95 15.57
C GLN A 422 0.08 22.33 14.69
N LYS A 423 0.75 23.44 15.01
CA LYS A 423 1.89 23.96 14.22
C LYS A 423 3.18 23.14 14.35
N GLN A 424 3.29 22.27 15.36
CA GLN A 424 4.52 21.53 15.66
C GLN A 424 5.11 20.74 14.47
N PRO A 425 4.31 20.04 13.64
CA PRO A 425 4.83 19.31 12.47
C PRO A 425 5.48 20.22 11.41
N LEU A 426 5.05 21.48 11.30
CA LEU A 426 5.69 22.46 10.41
C LEU A 426 7.10 22.79 10.89
N TRP A 427 7.25 23.03 12.20
CA TRP A 427 8.56 23.29 12.81
C TRP A 427 9.49 22.07 12.72
N ASN A 428 8.94 20.87 12.95
CA ASN A 428 9.69 19.61 12.80
C ASN A 428 10.24 19.45 11.38
N THR A 429 9.37 19.63 10.38
CA THR A 429 9.75 19.49 8.97
C THR A 429 10.75 20.58 8.58
N PHE A 430 10.55 21.82 9.02
CA PHE A 430 11.45 22.92 8.69
C PHE A 430 12.85 22.71 9.31
N ALA A 431 12.92 22.37 10.60
CA ALA A 431 14.18 22.09 11.27
C ALA A 431 14.89 20.88 10.64
N TRP A 432 14.13 19.84 10.26
CA TRP A 432 14.67 18.66 9.56
C TRP A 432 15.26 19.02 8.20
N LEU A 433 14.56 19.79 7.37
CA LEU A 433 15.03 20.19 6.04
C LEU A 433 16.30 21.05 6.11
N GLU A 434 16.38 21.99 7.04
CA GLU A 434 17.61 22.76 7.27
C GLU A 434 18.76 21.89 7.77
N LEU A 435 18.47 20.89 8.62
CA LEU A 435 19.47 19.90 9.00
C LEU A 435 19.93 19.07 7.79
N GLU A 436 19.00 18.66 6.92
CA GLU A 436 19.28 17.91 5.69
C GLU A 436 20.10 18.72 4.67
N ALA A 437 19.94 20.04 4.63
CA ALA A 437 20.82 20.95 3.87
C ALA A 437 22.20 21.20 4.53
N GLY A 438 22.40 20.76 5.77
CA GLY A 438 23.65 20.97 6.52
C GLY A 438 23.69 22.25 7.35
N ASN A 439 22.60 23.01 7.40
CA ASN A 439 22.47 24.27 8.12
C ASN A 439 22.12 24.05 9.60
N LYS A 440 23.04 23.47 10.39
CA LYS A 440 22.82 23.12 11.80
C LYS A 440 22.36 24.28 12.68
N HIS A 441 22.94 25.47 12.47
CA HIS A 441 22.56 26.67 13.25
C HIS A 441 21.11 27.08 13.00
N LYS A 442 20.66 27.07 11.73
CA LYS A 442 19.26 27.36 11.38
C LYS A 442 18.31 26.32 11.96
N ALA A 443 18.67 25.04 11.87
CA ALA A 443 17.88 23.96 12.45
C ALA A 443 17.72 24.12 13.98
N LEU A 444 18.79 24.49 14.69
CA LEU A 444 18.74 24.75 16.15
C LEU A 444 17.86 25.97 16.47
N ALA A 445 18.02 27.06 15.73
CA ALA A 445 17.19 28.25 15.88
C ALA A 445 15.70 27.95 15.66
N LEU A 446 15.35 27.11 14.68
CA LEU A 446 13.97 26.68 14.43
C LEU A 446 13.39 25.85 15.58
N CYS A 447 14.19 24.99 16.21
CA CYS A 447 13.76 24.27 17.42
C CYS A 447 13.45 25.25 18.57
N VAL A 448 14.25 26.30 18.75
CA VAL A 448 14.02 27.34 19.78
C VAL A 448 12.74 28.13 19.46
N LEU A 449 12.61 28.61 18.21
CA LEU A 449 11.43 29.35 17.74
C LEU A 449 10.13 28.55 17.88
N SER A 450 10.18 27.23 17.79
CA SER A 450 8.99 26.38 18.00
C SER A 450 8.38 26.50 19.41
N THR A 451 9.18 26.92 20.39
CA THR A 451 8.75 27.11 21.80
C THR A 451 8.40 28.56 22.14
N GLU A 452 8.81 29.50 21.29
CA GLU A 452 8.56 30.93 21.46
C GLU A 452 7.27 31.27 20.69
N GLY A 453 6.15 31.51 21.42
CA GLY A 453 4.87 31.85 20.79
C GLY A 453 4.92 33.11 19.92
N ARG A 454 3.94 33.27 19.00
CA ARG A 454 3.82 34.31 17.95
C ARG A 454 5.16 35.01 17.65
N SER A 455 5.98 34.36 16.83
CA SER A 455 7.20 34.95 16.31
C SER A 455 6.89 36.25 15.58
N ASP A 456 7.39 37.37 16.07
CA ASP A 456 7.57 38.55 15.23
C ASP A 456 8.42 38.12 14.03
N HIS A 457 7.95 38.39 12.80
CA HIS A 457 8.69 38.07 11.58
C HIS A 457 10.14 38.60 11.64
N SER A 458 10.37 39.72 12.33
CA SER A 458 11.72 40.29 12.50
C SER A 458 12.64 39.46 13.41
N MET A 459 12.12 38.65 14.34
CA MET A 459 12.92 37.78 15.20
C MET A 459 13.29 36.48 14.49
N ALA A 460 12.35 35.89 13.75
CA ALA A 460 12.61 34.73 12.91
C ALA A 460 13.62 35.05 11.80
N ASP A 461 13.44 36.18 11.10
CA ASP A 461 14.39 36.63 10.08
C ASP A 461 15.76 36.98 10.66
N ARG A 462 15.83 37.48 11.90
CA ARG A 462 17.11 37.70 12.58
C ARG A 462 17.81 36.37 12.84
N LEU A 463 17.21 35.46 13.60
CA LEU A 463 17.82 34.18 13.99
C LEU A 463 18.15 33.24 12.81
N LEU A 464 17.43 33.37 11.70
CA LEU A 464 17.67 32.56 10.49
C LEU A 464 18.73 33.15 9.56
N ASN A 465 18.95 34.48 9.58
CA ASN A 465 19.88 35.16 8.68
C ASN A 465 21.19 35.59 9.35
N THR A 466 21.22 35.76 10.67
CA THR A 466 22.44 36.01 11.44
C THR A 466 22.97 34.69 12.02
N LYS A 467 24.30 34.49 12.02
CA LYS A 467 24.94 33.42 12.82
C LYS A 467 24.97 33.80 14.31
N GLU A 468 23.91 34.43 14.81
CA GLU A 468 23.82 34.80 16.21
C GLU A 468 23.81 33.55 17.08
N ILE A 469 24.60 33.59 18.15
CA ILE A 469 24.74 32.48 19.09
C ILE A 469 23.47 32.46 19.95
N VAL A 470 22.73 31.36 19.88
CA VAL A 470 21.57 31.13 20.76
C VAL A 470 22.05 31.14 22.22
N ALA A 471 21.43 31.95 23.07
CA ALA A 471 21.88 32.09 24.45
C ALA A 471 21.65 30.79 25.26
N PRO A 472 22.56 30.39 26.18
CA PRO A 472 22.39 29.19 26.99
C PRO A 472 21.09 29.15 27.81
N SER A 473 20.58 30.32 28.23
CA SER A 473 19.29 30.45 28.92
C SER A 473 18.10 30.10 28.02
N GLN A 474 18.16 30.45 26.72
CA GLN A 474 17.15 30.05 25.74
C GLN A 474 17.19 28.54 25.50
N LEU A 475 18.38 27.96 25.37
CA LEU A 475 18.53 26.50 25.22
C LEU A 475 17.91 25.75 26.40
N LEU A 476 18.15 26.20 27.63
CA LEU A 476 17.58 25.57 28.83
C LEU A 476 16.04 25.71 28.87
N LYS A 477 15.51 26.89 28.55
CA LYS A 477 14.06 27.14 28.48
C LYS A 477 13.39 26.29 27.42
N THR A 478 13.94 26.24 26.20
CA THR A 478 13.43 25.41 25.10
C THR A 478 13.39 23.94 25.49
N ARG A 479 14.47 23.40 26.08
CA ARG A 479 14.49 22.01 26.58
C ARG A 479 13.34 21.75 27.55
N GLN A 480 13.17 22.62 28.55
CA GLN A 480 12.14 22.47 29.57
C GLN A 480 10.72 22.58 28.99
N THR A 481 10.48 23.51 28.07
CA THR A 481 9.17 23.67 27.41
C THR A 481 8.84 22.46 26.54
N LEU A 482 9.78 21.97 25.72
CA LEU A 482 9.57 20.79 24.88
C LEU A 482 9.30 19.54 25.71
N SER A 483 10.08 19.30 26.77
CA SER A 483 9.86 18.13 27.64
C SER A 483 8.53 18.23 28.39
N SER A 484 8.20 19.40 28.95
CA SER A 484 6.96 19.58 29.71
C SER A 484 5.71 19.39 28.83
N ASN A 485 5.71 19.94 27.61
CA ASN A 485 4.60 19.77 26.68
C ASN A 485 4.45 18.31 26.22
N ARG A 486 5.58 17.65 25.91
CA ARG A 486 5.61 16.23 25.55
C ARG A 486 5.01 15.37 26.67
N ASP A 487 5.46 15.57 27.91
CA ASP A 487 5.05 14.75 29.07
C ASP A 487 3.59 15.01 29.46
N PHE A 488 3.12 16.26 29.33
CA PHE A 488 1.72 16.62 29.50
C PHE A 488 0.83 15.93 28.46
N LEU A 489 1.16 16.03 27.18
CA LEU A 489 0.39 15.42 26.09
C LEU A 489 0.39 13.89 26.16
N LEU A 490 1.51 13.29 26.54
CA LEU A 490 1.59 11.86 26.77
C LEU A 490 0.68 11.44 27.94
N SER A 491 0.64 12.24 29.01
CA SER A 491 -0.22 11.99 30.17
C SER A 491 -1.70 12.21 29.86
N SER A 492 -2.04 13.08 28.90
CA SER A 492 -3.41 13.25 28.41
C SER A 492 -3.84 12.19 27.37
N GLY A 493 -2.95 11.29 26.98
CA GLY A 493 -3.22 10.22 26.02
C GLY A 493 -3.06 10.61 24.55
N ASP A 494 -2.62 11.84 24.23
CA ASP A 494 -2.37 12.28 22.86
C ASP A 494 -0.94 11.92 22.43
N ILE A 495 -0.75 10.63 22.09
CA ILE A 495 0.55 10.11 21.66
C ILE A 495 1.00 10.77 20.35
N ASN A 496 0.06 11.16 19.49
CA ASN A 496 0.37 11.78 18.20
C ASN A 496 1.10 13.11 18.40
N GLN A 497 0.50 14.05 19.13
CA GLN A 497 1.14 15.35 19.40
C GLN A 497 2.35 15.22 20.31
N ALA A 498 2.32 14.33 21.31
CA ALA A 498 3.49 14.05 22.15
C ALA A 498 4.70 13.58 21.32
N SER A 499 4.47 12.75 20.30
CA SER A 499 5.52 12.29 19.38
C SER A 499 6.10 13.41 18.53
N GLU A 500 5.28 14.39 18.10
CA GLU A 500 5.77 15.58 17.39
C GLU A 500 6.70 16.43 18.27
N PHE A 501 6.38 16.61 19.56
CA PHE A 501 7.29 17.29 20.50
C PHE A 501 8.54 16.46 20.82
N ALA A 502 8.41 15.13 20.93
CA ALA A 502 9.56 14.23 21.11
C ALA A 502 10.51 14.30 19.91
N GLN A 503 9.98 14.41 18.69
CA GLN A 503 10.77 14.62 17.47
C GLN A 503 11.59 15.92 17.56
N THR A 504 10.94 17.05 17.89
CA THR A 504 11.64 18.34 18.05
C THR A 504 12.70 18.27 19.15
N LEU A 505 12.37 17.66 20.28
CA LEU A 505 13.30 17.51 21.39
C LEU A 505 14.52 16.67 20.99
N SER A 506 14.33 15.58 20.25
CA SER A 506 15.47 14.77 19.77
C SER A 506 16.38 15.53 18.80
N LEU A 507 15.82 16.37 17.92
CA LEU A 507 16.57 17.28 17.06
C LEU A 507 17.32 18.33 17.88
N PHE A 508 16.65 18.91 18.87
CA PHE A 508 17.25 19.88 19.77
C PHE A 508 18.42 19.28 20.55
N GLU A 509 18.28 18.07 21.10
CA GLU A 509 19.37 17.39 21.81
C GLU A 509 20.54 17.03 20.88
N TYR A 510 20.24 16.64 19.63
CA TYR A 510 21.25 16.38 18.61
C TYR A 510 22.11 17.62 18.31
N LEU A 511 21.47 18.79 18.25
CA LEU A 511 22.11 20.05 17.81
C LEU A 511 22.72 20.88 18.94
N SER A 512 22.17 20.81 20.14
CA SER A 512 22.60 21.66 21.28
C SER A 512 23.66 21.01 22.16
N THR A 513 23.82 19.68 22.12
CA THR A 513 24.77 18.98 22.98
C THR A 513 26.15 18.92 22.34
N GLU A 514 27.13 19.60 22.95
CA GLU A 514 28.52 19.65 22.46
C GLU A 514 29.34 18.41 22.82
N THR A 515 28.91 17.62 23.81
CA THR A 515 29.58 16.38 24.21
C THR A 515 28.87 15.16 23.61
N SER A 516 29.63 14.24 23.03
CA SER A 516 29.09 12.97 22.54
C SER A 516 29.94 11.79 22.99
N ALA A 517 29.26 10.70 23.35
CA ALA A 517 29.88 9.41 23.63
C ALA A 517 30.23 8.66 22.34
N GLU A 518 29.64 9.05 21.21
CA GLU A 518 29.90 8.47 19.89
C GLU A 518 30.79 9.42 19.05
N PRO A 519 31.53 8.89 18.05
CA PRO A 519 32.32 9.72 17.16
C PRO A 519 31.46 10.79 16.47
N MET A 520 31.96 12.03 16.41
CA MET A 520 31.30 13.11 15.67
C MET A 520 32.30 14.04 15.00
N SER A 521 31.92 14.54 13.82
CA SER A 521 32.63 15.57 13.06
C SER A 521 31.94 16.93 13.18
N SER A 522 32.55 17.97 12.62
CA SER A 522 31.96 19.31 12.53
C SER A 522 30.66 19.37 11.71
N GLN A 523 30.33 18.34 10.92
CA GLN A 523 29.08 18.24 10.16
C GLN A 523 28.00 17.43 10.90
N GLN A 524 28.36 16.74 11.97
CA GLN A 524 27.46 15.94 12.81
C GLN A 524 27.08 16.69 14.10
N GLY A 525 26.11 16.12 14.83
CA GLY A 525 25.71 16.49 16.18
C GLY A 525 25.76 15.26 17.10
N SER A 526 25.32 15.41 18.35
CA SER A 526 25.40 14.32 19.35
C SER A 526 24.28 13.30 19.16
N ILE A 527 24.55 12.24 18.38
CA ILE A 527 23.57 11.19 18.10
C ILE A 527 23.16 10.42 19.37
N SER A 528 24.07 10.24 20.32
CA SER A 528 23.78 9.56 21.58
C SER A 528 22.84 10.37 22.48
N ALA A 529 22.89 11.70 22.45
CA ALA A 529 21.93 12.54 23.16
C ALA A 529 20.53 12.43 22.57
N ALA A 530 20.43 12.50 21.23
CA ALA A 530 19.17 12.33 20.52
C ALA A 530 18.53 10.95 20.77
N MET A 531 19.31 9.87 20.62
CA MET A 531 18.80 8.51 20.84
C MET A 531 18.38 8.28 22.29
N ARG A 532 19.10 8.81 23.30
CA ARG A 532 18.66 8.74 24.70
C ARG A 532 17.30 9.39 24.93
N SER A 533 17.05 10.55 24.31
CA SER A 533 15.76 11.24 24.39
C SER A 533 14.63 10.37 23.78
N ILE A 534 14.89 9.75 22.63
CA ILE A 534 13.94 8.87 21.95
C ILE A 534 13.69 7.59 22.76
N THR A 535 14.73 6.95 23.30
CA THR A 535 14.59 5.76 24.13
C THR A 535 13.79 6.04 25.40
N ALA A 536 14.03 7.18 26.06
CA ALA A 536 13.26 7.58 27.25
C ALA A 536 11.77 7.72 26.92
N PHE A 537 11.43 8.48 25.88
CA PHE A 537 10.04 8.63 25.44
C PHE A 537 9.40 7.29 25.01
N THR A 538 10.16 6.45 24.30
CA THR A 538 9.70 5.13 23.85
C THR A 538 9.34 4.24 25.05
N SER A 539 10.19 4.21 26.08
CA SER A 539 9.92 3.47 27.32
C SER A 539 8.66 3.96 28.02
N ASP A 540 8.46 5.28 28.09
CA ASP A 540 7.28 5.88 28.71
C ASP A 540 5.99 5.55 27.94
N VAL A 541 6.01 5.62 26.60
CA VAL A 541 4.87 5.24 25.76
C VAL A 541 4.55 3.75 25.92
N VAL A 542 5.55 2.87 25.83
CA VAL A 542 5.36 1.41 25.92
C VAL A 542 4.83 1.00 27.30
N SER A 543 5.27 1.66 28.38
CA SER A 543 4.77 1.38 29.74
C SER A 543 3.32 1.81 29.97
N ARG A 544 2.84 2.82 29.23
CA ARG A 544 1.48 3.38 29.37
C ARG A 544 0.48 2.82 28.37
N SER A 545 0.94 2.33 27.22
CA SER A 545 0.10 1.81 26.15
C SER A 545 -0.09 0.29 26.27
N GLN A 546 -1.19 -0.22 25.70
CA GLN A 546 -1.45 -1.66 25.61
C GLN A 546 -0.63 -2.35 24.49
N GLY A 547 0.33 -1.64 23.87
CA GLY A 547 1.17 -2.13 22.78
C GLY A 547 1.80 -0.99 21.96
N PRO A 548 2.72 -1.31 21.03
CA PRO A 548 3.38 -0.32 20.19
C PRO A 548 2.37 0.36 19.24
N SER A 549 2.26 1.70 19.33
CA SER A 549 1.33 2.49 18.50
C SER A 549 1.93 2.89 17.15
N THR A 550 1.09 3.13 16.14
CA THR A 550 1.53 3.64 14.84
C THR A 550 2.20 5.02 14.94
N ASP A 551 1.80 5.83 15.93
CA ASP A 551 2.45 7.12 16.21
C ASP A 551 3.90 6.95 16.67
N LEU A 552 4.15 5.95 17.54
CA LEU A 552 5.50 5.59 17.96
C LEU A 552 6.32 5.04 16.79
N GLU A 553 5.71 4.24 15.91
CA GLU A 553 6.37 3.75 14.69
C GLU A 553 6.89 4.91 13.83
N ARG A 554 6.08 5.97 13.63
CA ARG A 554 6.48 7.16 12.88
C ARG A 554 7.66 7.90 13.52
N LEU A 555 7.66 8.02 14.85
CA LEU A 555 8.80 8.61 15.57
C LEU A 555 10.07 7.79 15.42
N LEU A 556 9.98 6.45 15.49
CA LEU A 556 11.13 5.57 15.30
C LEU A 556 11.62 5.56 13.83
N GLN A 557 10.73 5.72 12.84
CA GLN A 557 11.12 5.94 11.44
C GLN A 557 11.92 7.24 11.28
N PHE A 558 11.48 8.32 11.94
CA PHE A 558 12.24 9.56 12.01
C PHE A 558 13.61 9.35 12.70
N ALA A 559 13.65 8.63 13.82
CA ALA A 559 14.88 8.29 14.52
C ALA A 559 15.86 7.51 13.63
N ALA A 560 15.33 6.55 12.85
CA ALA A 560 16.10 5.78 11.89
C ALA A 560 16.63 6.65 10.74
N HIS A 561 15.85 7.63 10.27
CA HIS A 561 16.31 8.63 9.30
C HIS A 561 17.47 9.47 9.87
N MET A 562 17.35 9.90 11.13
CA MET A 562 18.40 10.64 11.82
C MET A 562 19.69 9.81 11.97
N LEU A 563 19.57 8.52 12.33
CA LEU A 563 20.71 7.60 12.40
C LEU A 563 21.39 7.44 11.03
N TYR A 564 20.61 7.24 9.97
CA TYR A 564 21.13 7.14 8.61
C TYR A 564 21.84 8.41 8.16
N LEU A 565 21.22 9.58 8.38
CA LEU A 565 21.78 10.88 8.04
C LEU A 565 23.09 11.14 8.80
N HIS A 566 23.12 10.82 10.09
CA HIS A 566 24.32 10.95 10.91
C HIS A 566 25.45 10.05 10.40
N ALA A 567 25.16 8.78 10.12
CA ALA A 567 26.14 7.81 9.62
C ALA A 567 26.65 8.14 8.21
N SER A 568 25.82 8.79 7.38
CA SER A 568 26.19 9.17 6.00
C SER A 568 27.09 10.41 5.91
N ARG A 569 27.22 11.18 7.00
CA ARG A 569 27.89 12.50 7.00
C ARG A 569 29.25 12.54 7.69
N GLY A 570 29.66 11.45 8.31
CA GLY A 570 30.92 11.43 9.05
C GLY A 570 31.16 10.10 9.75
N PRO A 571 32.19 10.05 10.61
CA PRO A 571 32.51 8.84 11.35
C PRO A 571 31.34 8.44 12.24
N PHE A 572 31.06 7.14 12.30
CA PHE A 572 30.08 6.57 13.21
C PHE A 572 30.55 5.17 13.64
N ARG A 573 29.95 4.63 14.70
CA ARG A 573 30.21 3.28 15.19
C ARG A 573 29.09 2.34 14.71
N PRO A 574 29.33 1.42 13.74
CA PRO A 574 28.28 0.54 13.23
C PRO A 574 27.56 -0.29 14.30
N PRO A 575 28.24 -0.84 15.33
CA PRO A 575 27.56 -1.52 16.44
C PRO A 575 26.52 -0.65 17.15
N PHE A 576 26.80 0.64 17.39
CA PHE A 576 25.84 1.53 18.03
C PHE A 576 24.57 1.70 17.19
N VAL A 577 24.72 1.99 15.89
CA VAL A 577 23.59 2.14 14.97
C VAL A 577 22.78 0.85 14.89
N ARG A 578 23.46 -0.29 14.80
CA ARG A 578 22.82 -1.62 14.77
C ARG A 578 22.03 -1.91 16.04
N ASP A 579 22.59 -1.61 17.22
CA ASP A 579 21.92 -1.86 18.50
C ASP A 579 20.65 -0.98 18.64
N GLN A 580 20.71 0.28 18.18
CA GLN A 580 19.53 1.15 18.13
C GLN A 580 18.46 0.60 17.17
N LEU A 581 18.84 0.24 15.94
CA LEU A 581 17.90 -0.32 14.95
C LEU A 581 17.30 -1.66 15.41
N TYR A 582 18.08 -2.51 16.07
CA TYR A 582 17.58 -3.75 16.67
C TYR A 582 16.55 -3.48 17.77
N SER A 583 16.74 -2.42 18.56
CA SER A 583 15.74 -2.00 19.55
C SER A 583 14.42 -1.58 18.90
N PHE A 584 14.46 -0.94 17.72
CA PHE A 584 13.27 -0.57 16.97
C PHE A 584 12.58 -1.81 16.39
N LEU A 585 13.37 -2.75 15.86
CA LEU A 585 12.85 -4.03 15.35
C LEU A 585 12.14 -4.84 16.43
N LYS A 586 12.59 -4.80 17.69
CA LYS A 586 11.89 -5.48 18.80
C LYS A 586 10.44 -4.97 18.99
N LEU A 587 10.18 -3.71 18.66
CA LEU A 587 8.84 -3.11 18.75
C LEU A 587 8.07 -3.28 17.44
N PHE A 588 8.73 -3.15 16.29
CA PHE A 588 8.14 -3.24 14.96
C PHE A 588 8.91 -4.22 14.05
N PRO A 589 8.79 -5.54 14.25
CA PRO A 589 9.60 -6.53 13.54
C PRO A 589 9.41 -6.54 12.02
N SER A 590 8.22 -6.17 11.55
CA SER A 590 7.86 -6.19 10.14
C SER A 590 8.20 -4.89 9.42
N ASN A 591 8.68 -3.84 10.09
CA ASN A 591 8.93 -2.54 9.46
C ASN A 591 10.15 -2.61 8.53
N THR A 592 9.90 -2.39 7.25
CA THR A 592 10.89 -2.53 6.18
C THR A 592 11.99 -1.47 6.21
N ILE A 593 11.75 -0.28 6.76
CA ILE A 593 12.80 0.74 6.92
C ILE A 593 13.85 0.22 7.91
N PHE A 594 13.41 -0.27 9.06
CA PHE A 594 14.31 -0.78 10.08
C PHE A 594 15.08 -2.01 9.61
N LEU A 595 14.42 -2.94 8.91
CA LEU A 595 15.07 -4.12 8.35
C LEU A 595 16.17 -3.76 7.33
N ASN A 596 15.88 -2.87 6.39
CA ASN A 596 16.84 -2.47 5.36
C ASN A 596 18.01 -1.66 5.94
N LEU A 597 17.76 -0.77 6.92
CA LEU A 597 18.83 -0.05 7.60
C LEU A 597 19.65 -0.95 8.52
N PHE A 598 19.03 -1.94 9.16
CA PHE A 598 19.72 -2.91 10.02
C PHE A 598 20.68 -3.79 9.20
N ALA A 599 20.23 -4.30 8.05
CA ALA A 599 21.09 -5.03 7.13
C ALA A 599 22.17 -4.15 6.48
N TRP A 600 21.88 -2.86 6.25
CA TRP A 600 22.88 -1.92 5.75
C TRP A 600 23.97 -1.58 6.78
N ALA A 601 23.58 -1.41 8.06
CA ALA A 601 24.51 -1.14 9.14
C ALA A 601 25.42 -2.34 9.47
N ASP A 602 25.06 -3.53 8.98
CA ASP A 602 25.90 -4.71 9.09
C ASP A 602 27.05 -4.69 8.08
N THR A 603 28.25 -4.45 8.60
CA THR A 603 29.51 -4.46 7.85
C THR A 603 30.20 -5.82 7.90
N SER A 604 29.57 -6.81 8.54
CA SER A 604 30.25 -8.02 8.94
C SER A 604 30.21 -9.09 7.85
N LEU A 605 31.37 -9.38 7.24
CA LEU A 605 31.64 -10.61 6.49
C LEU A 605 31.81 -11.82 7.45
N LEU A 606 31.10 -11.82 8.58
CA LEU A 606 31.32 -12.78 9.67
C LEU A 606 30.55 -14.08 9.43
N LEU A 607 31.08 -15.19 9.93
CA LEU A 607 30.43 -16.51 10.00
C LEU A 607 29.04 -16.48 10.66
N ASN A 608 28.78 -15.47 11.52
CA ASN A 608 27.51 -15.28 12.22
C ASN A 608 26.84 -14.00 11.73
N ASP A 609 25.87 -14.15 10.83
CA ASP A 609 25.07 -13.06 10.26
C ASP A 609 23.98 -12.62 11.26
N PRO A 610 24.07 -11.42 11.87
CA PRO A 610 23.08 -10.92 12.82
C PRO A 610 21.72 -10.65 12.19
N VAL A 611 21.65 -10.40 10.87
CA VAL A 611 20.40 -10.25 10.12
C VAL A 611 19.69 -11.59 10.05
N ARG A 612 20.38 -12.68 9.69
CA ARG A 612 19.81 -14.04 9.71
C ARG A 612 19.30 -14.44 11.09
N GLU A 613 20.02 -14.09 12.16
CA GLU A 613 19.58 -14.39 13.52
C GLU A 613 18.35 -13.57 13.92
N ALA A 614 18.30 -12.27 13.60
CA ALA A 614 17.12 -11.44 13.81
C ALA A 614 15.91 -11.96 13.02
N LEU A 615 16.11 -12.41 11.78
CA LEU A 615 15.08 -13.02 10.96
C LEU A 615 14.50 -14.27 11.62
N ARG A 616 15.36 -15.18 12.11
CA ARG A 616 14.95 -16.44 12.74
C ARG A 616 14.28 -16.25 14.11
N THR A 617 14.78 -15.33 14.92
CA THR A 617 14.34 -15.16 16.32
C THR A 617 13.15 -14.25 16.48
N LEU A 618 13.00 -13.27 15.60
CA LEU A 618 12.05 -12.17 15.78
C LEU A 618 11.11 -12.00 14.58
N VAL A 619 11.65 -11.82 13.38
CA VAL A 619 10.88 -11.33 12.22
C VAL A 619 10.02 -12.42 11.56
N LEU A 620 10.56 -13.62 11.36
CA LEU A 620 9.88 -14.74 10.68
C LEU A 620 9.11 -15.65 11.65
N ARG A 621 8.57 -15.08 12.73
CA ARG A 621 7.70 -15.77 13.70
C ARG A 621 6.29 -15.21 13.66
N GLU A 622 5.27 -16.03 13.92
CA GLU A 622 3.89 -15.53 14.05
C GLU A 622 3.82 -14.51 15.20
N PRO A 623 3.16 -13.34 15.04
CA PRO A 623 2.33 -12.88 13.91
C PRO A 623 3.07 -12.03 12.84
N HIS A 624 4.40 -11.93 12.92
CA HIS A 624 5.24 -11.06 12.09
C HIS A 624 5.67 -11.69 10.75
N ASP A 625 5.56 -13.03 10.63
CA ASP A 625 5.82 -13.77 9.40
C ASP A 625 4.80 -13.42 8.30
N ARG A 626 5.12 -12.39 7.52
CA ARG A 626 4.29 -11.80 6.47
C ARG A 626 5.04 -11.76 5.14
N VAL A 627 4.29 -11.50 4.05
CA VAL A 627 4.85 -11.36 2.70
C VAL A 627 5.98 -10.33 2.66
N SER A 628 5.85 -9.17 3.31
CA SER A 628 6.90 -8.14 3.36
C SER A 628 8.19 -8.62 4.01
N SER A 629 8.09 -9.31 5.16
CA SER A 629 9.26 -9.86 5.86
C SER A 629 9.94 -11.00 5.11
N ARG A 630 9.16 -11.86 4.42
CA ARG A 630 9.69 -12.93 3.59
C ARG A 630 10.37 -12.38 2.34
N VAL A 631 9.80 -11.36 1.70
CA VAL A 631 10.45 -10.63 0.60
C VAL A 631 11.78 -10.05 1.06
N PHE A 632 11.84 -9.42 2.24
CA PHE A 632 13.10 -8.91 2.78
C PHE A 632 14.14 -10.03 2.97
N ALA A 633 13.75 -11.16 3.58
CA ALA A 633 14.65 -12.32 3.76
C ALA A 633 15.18 -12.87 2.42
N ILE A 634 14.31 -12.97 1.41
CA ILE A 634 14.70 -13.38 0.05
C ILE A 634 15.71 -12.39 -0.54
N LEU A 635 15.45 -11.08 -0.43
CA LEU A 635 16.36 -10.05 -0.96
C LEU A 635 17.71 -10.06 -0.25
N HIS A 636 17.73 -10.31 1.06
CA HIS A 636 18.97 -10.47 1.83
C HIS A 636 19.77 -11.67 1.32
N GLU A 637 19.14 -12.81 1.09
CA GLU A 637 19.82 -13.99 0.55
C GLU A 637 20.24 -13.83 -0.92
N LEU A 638 19.52 -13.03 -1.72
CA LEU A 638 19.95 -12.67 -3.07
C LEU A 638 21.17 -11.74 -3.07
N ASP A 639 21.28 -10.86 -2.08
CA ASP A 639 22.37 -9.88 -1.98
C ASP A 639 23.63 -10.45 -1.31
N ALA A 640 23.49 -11.32 -0.31
CA ALA A 640 24.58 -11.82 0.53
C ALA A 640 24.74 -13.35 0.52
N GLY A 641 23.76 -14.08 -0.01
CA GLY A 641 23.72 -15.54 -0.01
C GLY A 641 24.19 -16.18 -1.31
N THR A 642 23.82 -17.45 -1.50
CA THR A 642 24.05 -18.24 -2.72
C THR A 642 22.74 -18.46 -3.46
N VAL A 643 22.80 -18.89 -4.71
CA VAL A 643 21.60 -19.30 -5.48
C VAL A 643 20.76 -20.33 -4.72
N HIS A 644 21.41 -21.26 -3.99
CA HIS A 644 20.72 -22.25 -3.18
C HIS A 644 20.11 -21.69 -1.89
N SER A 645 20.77 -20.73 -1.22
CA SER A 645 20.18 -20.10 -0.02
C SER A 645 19.02 -19.17 -0.38
N ALA A 646 19.13 -18.43 -1.49
CA ALA A 646 18.02 -17.66 -2.04
C ALA A 646 16.84 -18.56 -2.43
N ARG A 647 17.10 -19.70 -3.09
CA ARG A 647 16.07 -20.71 -3.36
C ARG A 647 15.42 -21.25 -2.07
N ALA A 648 16.21 -21.57 -1.06
CA ALA A 648 15.69 -22.03 0.22
C ALA A 648 14.81 -20.96 0.90
N ALA A 649 15.16 -19.69 0.79
CA ALA A 649 14.34 -18.58 1.28
C ALA A 649 13.00 -18.47 0.52
N PHE A 650 12.99 -18.66 -0.80
CA PHE A 650 11.76 -18.75 -1.59
C PHE A 650 10.88 -19.92 -1.16
N GLU A 651 11.44 -21.13 -1.07
CA GLU A 651 10.68 -22.32 -0.64
C GLU A 651 10.10 -22.13 0.78
N ALA A 652 10.91 -21.64 1.72
CA ALA A 652 10.46 -21.38 3.09
C ALA A 652 9.38 -20.29 3.16
N ALA A 653 9.39 -19.30 2.26
CA ALA A 653 8.32 -18.32 2.15
C ALA A 653 7.04 -18.97 1.62
N LEU A 654 7.12 -19.78 0.57
CA LEU A 654 5.96 -20.39 -0.10
C LEU A 654 5.35 -21.55 0.70
N GLU A 655 6.10 -22.16 1.62
CA GLU A 655 5.59 -23.09 2.62
C GLU A 655 4.81 -22.41 3.75
N SER A 656 5.05 -21.12 4.00
CA SER A 656 4.33 -20.37 5.04
C SER A 656 2.89 -20.09 4.61
N ASP A 657 1.93 -20.39 5.50
CA ASP A 657 0.50 -20.18 5.24
C ASP A 657 0.16 -18.72 4.93
N GLY A 658 0.90 -17.77 5.50
CA GLY A 658 0.73 -16.33 5.28
C GLY A 658 1.29 -15.83 3.94
N CYS A 659 1.97 -16.68 3.17
CA CYS A 659 2.66 -16.29 1.95
C CYS A 659 2.35 -17.20 0.75
N ARG A 660 1.89 -18.45 0.96
CA ARG A 660 1.59 -19.41 -0.12
C ARG A 660 0.59 -18.92 -1.17
N GLY A 661 -0.31 -18.01 -0.78
CA GLY A 661 -1.32 -17.41 -1.68
C GLY A 661 -0.81 -16.19 -2.45
N SER A 662 0.45 -15.78 -2.25
CA SER A 662 1.02 -14.58 -2.86
C SER A 662 1.49 -14.85 -4.29
N VAL A 663 0.75 -14.35 -5.27
CA VAL A 663 1.12 -14.50 -6.70
C VAL A 663 2.46 -13.84 -6.99
N GLY A 664 2.73 -12.68 -6.39
CA GLY A 664 3.99 -11.96 -6.61
C GLY A 664 5.22 -12.76 -6.16
N LEU A 665 5.12 -13.50 -5.05
CA LEU A 665 6.20 -14.39 -4.61
C LEU A 665 6.40 -15.58 -5.56
N TRP A 666 5.30 -16.19 -6.03
CA TRP A 666 5.37 -17.28 -7.01
C TRP A 666 5.99 -16.83 -8.33
N ARG A 667 5.53 -15.71 -8.90
CA ARG A 667 6.11 -15.12 -10.13
C ARG A 667 7.58 -14.79 -9.94
N GLY A 668 7.94 -14.21 -8.79
CA GLY A 668 9.32 -13.97 -8.40
C GLY A 668 10.17 -15.24 -8.37
N TYR A 669 9.65 -16.34 -7.79
CA TYR A 669 10.35 -17.61 -7.72
C TYR A 669 10.53 -18.27 -9.09
N VAL A 670 9.48 -18.28 -9.93
CA VAL A 670 9.55 -18.79 -11.30
C VAL A 670 10.60 -18.03 -12.11
N CYS A 671 10.57 -16.70 -12.05
CA CYS A 671 11.56 -15.89 -12.77
C CYS A 671 12.98 -16.08 -12.22
N PHE A 672 13.15 -16.18 -10.90
CA PHE A 672 14.44 -16.51 -10.29
C PHE A 672 14.99 -17.85 -10.80
N CYS A 673 14.17 -18.91 -10.81
CA CYS A 673 14.55 -20.20 -11.36
C CYS A 673 14.92 -20.12 -12.85
N GLN A 674 14.19 -19.32 -13.63
CA GLN A 674 14.49 -19.13 -15.06
C GLN A 674 15.80 -18.38 -15.29
N ARG A 675 16.06 -17.31 -14.53
CA ARG A 675 17.33 -16.56 -14.60
C ARG A 675 18.53 -17.44 -14.25
N HIS A 676 18.37 -18.38 -13.32
CA HIS A 676 19.41 -19.32 -12.89
C HIS A 676 19.27 -20.73 -13.52
N LYS A 677 18.65 -20.86 -14.69
CA LYS A 677 18.37 -22.15 -15.36
C LYS A 677 19.60 -23.06 -15.53
N LYS A 678 20.81 -22.51 -15.63
CA LYS A 678 22.06 -23.29 -15.72
C LYS A 678 22.30 -24.13 -14.46
N GLU A 679 22.05 -23.56 -13.28
CA GLU A 679 22.23 -24.18 -11.96
C GLU A 679 20.96 -24.90 -11.50
N LEU A 680 19.78 -24.36 -11.84
CA LEU A 680 18.46 -24.83 -11.42
C LEU A 680 17.67 -25.47 -12.58
N ARG A 681 18.30 -26.40 -13.30
CA ARG A 681 17.69 -27.03 -14.49
C ARG A 681 16.34 -27.67 -14.16
N GLY A 682 15.31 -27.33 -14.95
CA GLY A 682 13.94 -27.86 -14.83
C GLY A 682 13.13 -27.30 -13.67
N LYS A 683 13.72 -26.49 -12.77
CA LYS A 683 13.02 -25.98 -11.58
C LYS A 683 12.03 -24.86 -11.88
N ALA A 684 12.19 -24.15 -13.00
CA ALA A 684 11.27 -23.07 -13.37
C ALA A 684 9.87 -23.62 -13.71
N ALA A 685 9.78 -24.65 -14.55
CA ALA A 685 8.54 -25.33 -14.88
C ALA A 685 7.90 -26.02 -13.65
N GLU A 686 8.70 -26.70 -12.82
CA GLU A 686 8.23 -27.30 -11.55
C GLU A 686 7.63 -26.24 -10.61
N ALA A 687 8.32 -25.11 -10.42
CA ALA A 687 7.83 -24.00 -9.62
C ALA A 687 6.54 -23.39 -10.19
N PHE A 688 6.43 -23.30 -11.53
CA PHE A 688 5.23 -22.82 -12.20
C PHE A 688 4.02 -23.71 -11.96
N TYR A 689 4.12 -25.02 -12.14
CA TYR A 689 2.98 -25.91 -11.88
C TYR A 689 2.57 -25.92 -10.41
N ARG A 690 3.53 -25.80 -9.48
CA ARG A 690 3.23 -25.59 -8.05
C ARG A 690 2.51 -24.25 -7.82
N ALA A 691 2.96 -23.19 -8.48
CA ALA A 691 2.34 -21.88 -8.40
C ALA A 691 0.88 -21.91 -8.89
N ILE A 692 0.64 -22.53 -10.04
CA ILE A 692 -0.70 -22.72 -10.61
C ILE A 692 -1.57 -23.56 -9.68
N GLY A 693 -1.00 -24.58 -9.03
CA GLY A 693 -1.68 -25.35 -7.98
C GLY A 693 -2.16 -24.50 -6.80
N ALA A 694 -1.34 -23.55 -6.36
CA ALA A 694 -1.58 -22.69 -5.18
C ALA A 694 -2.39 -21.42 -5.50
N CYS A 695 -2.29 -20.89 -6.72
CA CYS A 695 -2.94 -19.67 -7.17
C CYS A 695 -3.67 -19.87 -8.52
N PRO A 696 -4.60 -20.84 -8.63
CA PRO A 696 -5.29 -21.18 -9.87
C PRO A 696 -6.21 -20.08 -10.41
N TRP A 697 -6.49 -19.07 -9.58
CA TRP A 697 -7.35 -17.92 -9.88
C TRP A 697 -6.62 -16.77 -10.57
N SER A 698 -5.28 -16.79 -10.62
CA SER A 698 -4.51 -15.68 -11.19
C SER A 698 -4.25 -15.89 -12.67
N LYS A 699 -4.87 -15.04 -13.50
CA LYS A 699 -4.60 -14.98 -14.93
C LYS A 699 -3.16 -14.56 -15.22
N ASP A 700 -2.67 -13.52 -14.54
CA ASP A 700 -1.29 -13.03 -14.69
C ASP A 700 -0.26 -14.14 -14.48
N LEU A 701 -0.47 -15.01 -13.49
CA LEU A 701 0.41 -16.14 -13.23
C LEU A 701 0.34 -17.19 -14.33
N ALA A 702 -0.86 -17.53 -14.82
CA ALA A 702 -1.03 -18.48 -15.92
C ALA A 702 -0.38 -17.99 -17.22
N MET A 703 -0.45 -16.68 -17.48
CA MET A 703 0.18 -16.06 -18.65
C MET A 703 1.71 -16.17 -18.66
N GLU A 704 2.37 -16.43 -17.51
CA GLU A 704 3.83 -16.67 -17.47
C GLU A 704 4.26 -17.92 -18.26
N ALA A 705 3.36 -18.87 -18.48
CA ALA A 705 3.61 -20.03 -19.36
C ALA A 705 3.94 -19.59 -20.79
N PHE A 706 3.20 -18.62 -21.31
CA PHE A 706 3.32 -18.12 -22.68
C PHE A 706 4.31 -16.95 -22.80
N GLY A 707 4.78 -16.41 -21.66
CA GLY A 707 5.79 -15.37 -21.56
C GLY A 707 7.18 -15.92 -21.20
N ILE A 708 7.45 -16.07 -19.90
CA ILE A 708 8.78 -16.43 -19.38
C ILE A 708 9.17 -17.88 -19.72
N LEU A 709 8.20 -18.80 -19.77
CA LEU A 709 8.44 -20.25 -19.86
C LEU A 709 8.13 -20.86 -21.22
N VAL A 710 7.78 -20.06 -22.21
CA VAL A 710 7.34 -20.54 -23.53
C VAL A 710 8.40 -21.38 -24.24
N ASP A 711 9.69 -21.08 -24.04
CA ASP A 711 10.80 -21.85 -24.60
C ASP A 711 11.17 -23.10 -23.76
N ASP A 712 10.57 -23.26 -22.58
CA ASP A 712 10.80 -24.36 -21.63
C ASP A 712 9.67 -25.41 -21.64
N MET A 713 8.53 -25.09 -22.25
CA MET A 713 7.31 -25.92 -22.29
C MET A 713 7.00 -26.37 -23.72
N ASP A 714 6.42 -27.56 -23.89
CA ASP A 714 6.01 -28.02 -25.22
C ASP A 714 4.62 -27.50 -25.61
N SER A 715 4.25 -27.68 -26.88
CA SER A 715 2.95 -27.22 -27.39
C SER A 715 1.74 -27.91 -26.74
N GLY A 716 1.92 -29.10 -26.17
CA GLY A 716 0.91 -29.84 -25.44
C GLY A 716 0.69 -29.24 -24.06
N ASP A 717 1.78 -28.93 -23.35
CA ASP A 717 1.78 -28.26 -22.06
C ASP A 717 1.12 -26.88 -22.15
N LEU A 718 1.50 -26.07 -23.14
CA LEU A 718 0.93 -24.73 -23.36
C LEU A 718 -0.57 -24.78 -23.66
N ARG A 719 -1.02 -25.75 -24.48
CA ARG A 719 -2.45 -25.98 -24.70
C ARG A 719 -3.17 -26.48 -23.45
N GLY A 720 -2.50 -27.31 -22.64
CA GLY A 720 -3.00 -27.75 -21.34
C GLY A 720 -3.22 -26.58 -20.38
N VAL A 721 -2.28 -25.63 -20.33
CA VAL A 721 -2.41 -24.41 -19.53
C VAL A 721 -3.58 -23.56 -20.03
N PHE A 722 -3.70 -23.31 -21.34
CA PHE A 722 -4.83 -22.59 -21.93
C PHE A 722 -6.18 -23.27 -21.60
N GLY A 723 -6.26 -24.59 -21.80
CA GLY A 723 -7.44 -25.37 -21.47
C GLY A 723 -7.79 -25.33 -19.98
N ALA A 724 -6.80 -25.30 -19.10
CA ALA A 724 -7.01 -25.11 -17.67
C ALA A 724 -7.55 -23.70 -17.36
N MET A 725 -7.00 -22.64 -17.96
CA MET A 725 -7.52 -21.27 -17.80
C MET A 725 -9.00 -21.19 -18.18
N ALA A 726 -9.36 -21.74 -19.35
CA ALA A 726 -10.73 -21.76 -19.84
C ALA A 726 -11.65 -22.61 -18.94
N ALA A 727 -11.25 -23.83 -18.58
CA ALA A 727 -12.03 -24.73 -17.73
C ALA A 727 -12.25 -24.18 -16.32
N LYS A 728 -11.35 -23.34 -15.82
CA LYS A 728 -11.45 -22.67 -14.52
C LYS A 728 -12.23 -21.36 -14.57
N GLY A 729 -12.60 -20.87 -15.75
CA GLY A 729 -13.37 -19.65 -15.94
C GLY A 729 -12.52 -18.39 -15.77
N LEU A 730 -11.22 -18.45 -16.06
CA LEU A 730 -10.41 -17.24 -16.17
C LEU A 730 -10.79 -16.50 -17.45
N ARG A 731 -10.75 -15.17 -17.41
CA ARG A 731 -11.08 -14.33 -18.56
C ARG A 731 -10.09 -14.61 -19.69
N ILE A 732 -10.57 -14.90 -20.89
CA ILE A 732 -9.77 -14.99 -22.13
C ILE A 732 -10.39 -14.01 -23.12
N HIS A 733 -9.60 -13.07 -23.64
CA HIS A 733 -10.10 -12.06 -24.60
C HIS A 733 -9.91 -12.55 -26.05
N VAL A 734 -8.90 -13.38 -26.28
CA VAL A 734 -8.54 -13.90 -27.59
C VAL A 734 -8.56 -15.41 -27.54
N ASP A 735 -9.52 -16.02 -28.24
CA ASP A 735 -9.54 -17.47 -28.39
C ASP A 735 -8.29 -17.96 -29.13
N LEU A 736 -7.58 -18.92 -28.54
CA LEU A 736 -6.31 -19.42 -29.07
C LEU A 736 -6.51 -20.24 -30.35
N GLU A 737 -7.62 -20.98 -30.48
CA GLU A 737 -7.88 -21.80 -31.66
C GLU A 737 -8.22 -20.93 -32.87
N ASP A 738 -9.07 -19.94 -32.69
CA ASP A 738 -9.46 -19.00 -33.74
C ASP A 738 -8.26 -18.15 -34.16
N PHE A 739 -7.50 -17.63 -33.20
CA PHE A 739 -6.23 -16.94 -33.49
C PHE A 739 -5.27 -17.83 -34.29
N SER A 740 -5.12 -19.10 -33.91
CA SER A 740 -4.25 -20.03 -34.62
C SER A 740 -4.67 -20.27 -36.07
N ARG A 741 -5.98 -20.31 -36.36
CA ARG A 741 -6.50 -20.47 -37.72
C ARG A 741 -6.22 -19.24 -38.57
N GLU A 742 -6.39 -18.05 -38.02
CA GLU A 742 -6.10 -16.79 -38.70
C GLU A 742 -4.60 -16.63 -38.96
N TRP A 743 -3.78 -16.91 -37.95
CA TRP A 743 -2.32 -16.86 -38.06
C TRP A 743 -1.78 -17.80 -39.15
N ALA A 744 -2.35 -18.99 -39.28
CA ALA A 744 -1.98 -19.93 -40.34
C ALA A 744 -2.39 -19.42 -41.74
N ARG A 745 -3.49 -18.64 -41.86
CA ARG A 745 -3.93 -18.05 -43.13
C ARG A 745 -3.05 -16.89 -43.56
N THR A 746 -2.62 -16.04 -42.62
CA THR A 746 -1.72 -14.90 -42.90
C THR A 746 -0.31 -15.38 -43.23
N SER A 747 0.19 -16.39 -42.50
CA SER A 747 1.51 -17.00 -42.74
C SER A 747 1.61 -17.78 -44.06
N ARG A 748 0.48 -18.14 -44.71
CA ARG A 748 0.45 -18.77 -46.03
C ARG A 748 0.36 -17.77 -47.19
N LYS A 749 0.10 -16.49 -46.91
CA LYS A 749 -0.09 -15.42 -47.90
C LYS A 749 1.13 -14.50 -48.06
N GLY A 750 2.08 -14.55 -47.12
CA GLY A 750 3.41 -13.95 -47.24
C GLY A 750 4.45 -15.01 -47.50
#